data_AF-A0A497LVB9-F1
#
_entry.id   AF-A0A497LVB9-F1
#
_cell.length_a   1.000
_cell.length_b   1.000
_cell.length_c   1.000
_cell.angle_alpha   90.00
_cell.angle_beta   90.00
_cell.angle_gamma   90.00
#
_symmetry.space_group_name_H-M   'P 1'
#
loop_
_entity.id
_entity.type
_entity.pdbx_description
1 polymer ?
#
loop_
_entity_poly.entity_id
_entity_poly.type
_entity_poly.pdbx_seq_one_letter_code
_entity_poly.pdbx_strand_id
1 'polypeptide(L)'
;MTLQLKIDASINASIFDKWWEGNIKPILEQNSGSKIILECARPSRPGYFLKKLKVGNAEYNFDFDIFCPNPHCDLNHQMWCEGCPTGLMEPDLPEAPDFKKWTRVPEAFSYEKSSCISTRVPIPAYTVDDQVYHRCPTMIVATVDKFARLPFEPKAASLFGNVDRYHAYYGYYRRGIPPKDIYSIRGNPPKPLDDPRPSTLGLITDVEPLEPPDLIIQDELHLIEGPLGSLVGIYETVVDTLCSRDGHRVKYIASTATIRKASQQVKAVFLRELFVFPPPSLDAHDSFFLRKRDLHPLNEEKPGRLYIGICAPGKGAQTPIYRIWALLLQYSFHLLNDKKVDREKIDPYWTIVGYFNAIRELAGAIALYKQDVIDRFQDLSRRYGQIRSLGDYVELSSRIGSTDLPIYLDILEKKTLLQFSPEEVPVAIFTTNIFGVGVDIPRLGLMIVHGQPKTTSAYIQATGRIGRQKAGIVVTFYKATRPRDLSHYEYFIGYHSMLHRFVEPITVYPFAPRVRDRAKGPLLVALLRCAGEIDGITVPSDWGIEQKLRGGHYYSGAPLMKDRRYEPEVNKIIYVIKNRGRNQPARRRPNPNDLDTELKSGLDDWHNISMKNEDLVYWERRSPYGKKLRPVVLGDFSLTGSVNVNVVFENVPLSLRDIEETVGVYVP
;
A
#
# COMPACT_ATOMS: atom_id res chain seq x y z
N MET A 1 -6.32 10.07 36.20
CA MET A 1 -5.26 11.10 36.13
C MET A 1 -4.98 11.36 34.66
N THR A 2 -4.99 12.62 34.24
CA THR A 2 -4.63 13.01 32.86
C THR A 2 -3.30 13.77 32.95
N LEU A 3 -2.27 13.30 32.24
CA LEU A 3 -0.95 13.94 32.19
C LEU A 3 -0.84 14.74 30.89
N GLN A 4 -0.56 16.04 31.00
CA GLN A 4 -0.19 16.88 29.86
C GLN A 4 1.33 17.09 29.88
N LEU A 5 2.00 16.75 28.78
CA LEU A 5 3.45 16.84 28.66
C LEU A 5 3.82 17.90 27.63
N LYS A 6 4.67 18.85 28.03
CA LYS A 6 5.33 19.77 27.10
C LYS A 6 6.62 19.12 26.63
N ILE A 7 6.82 19.08 25.32
CA ILE A 7 7.94 18.39 24.68
C ILE A 7 8.74 19.42 23.90
N ASP A 8 10.00 19.67 24.30
CA ASP A 8 10.87 20.67 23.65
C ASP A 8 11.79 20.05 22.57
N ALA A 9 11.74 18.74 22.34
CA ALA A 9 12.51 18.01 21.33
C ALA A 9 11.76 16.76 20.82
N SER A 10 12.09 16.27 19.63
CA SER A 10 11.45 15.06 19.09
C SER A 10 11.59 13.86 20.05
N ILE A 11 10.46 13.31 20.49
CA ILE A 11 10.39 12.10 21.31
C ILE A 11 10.08 10.91 20.41
N ASN A 12 10.90 9.87 20.51
CA ASN A 12 10.58 8.56 19.98
C ASN A 12 9.98 7.65 21.06
N ALA A 13 9.33 6.57 20.63
CA ALA A 13 8.64 5.63 21.52
C ALA A 13 9.56 5.03 22.61
N SER A 14 10.84 4.79 22.31
CA SER A 14 11.78 4.24 23.29
C SER A 14 12.12 5.22 24.39
N ILE A 15 12.26 6.51 24.07
CA ILE A 15 12.53 7.56 25.06
C ILE A 15 11.33 7.71 25.99
N PHE A 16 10.13 7.75 25.43
CA PHE A 16 8.89 7.88 26.20
C PHE A 16 8.69 6.71 27.18
N ASP A 17 8.90 5.47 26.73
CA ASP A 17 8.73 4.31 27.59
C ASP A 17 9.76 4.27 28.73
N LYS A 18 11.02 4.62 28.45
CA LYS A 18 12.06 4.74 29.48
C LYS A 18 11.71 5.80 30.51
N TRP A 19 11.18 6.94 30.05
CA TRP A 19 10.71 8.00 30.94
C TRP A 19 9.57 7.53 31.84
N TRP A 20 8.58 6.82 31.29
CA TRP A 20 7.47 6.26 32.06
C TRP A 20 7.95 5.28 33.15
N GLU A 21 8.76 4.29 32.77
CA GLU A 21 9.26 3.27 33.71
C GLU A 21 10.22 3.87 34.75
N GLY A 22 11.05 4.84 34.36
CA GLY A 22 12.04 5.44 35.26
C GLY A 22 11.49 6.51 36.20
N ASN A 23 10.39 7.19 35.84
CA ASN A 23 9.92 8.36 36.57
C ASN A 23 8.48 8.21 37.04
N ILE A 24 7.55 7.85 36.15
CA ILE A 24 6.11 7.89 36.48
C ILE A 24 5.69 6.68 37.30
N LYS A 25 6.03 5.47 36.85
CA LYS A 25 5.62 4.23 37.53
C LYS A 25 6.11 4.16 38.98
N PRO A 26 7.39 4.48 39.31
CA PRO A 26 7.85 4.45 40.70
C PRO A 26 7.08 5.43 41.61
N ILE A 27 6.78 6.63 41.11
CA ILE A 27 6.01 7.63 41.86
C ILE A 27 4.58 7.13 42.13
N LEU A 28 3.94 6.50 41.14
CA LEU A 28 2.59 5.95 41.31
C LEU A 28 2.57 4.76 42.29
N GLU A 29 3.57 3.88 42.24
CA GLU A 29 3.71 2.77 43.17
C GLU A 29 3.96 3.25 44.60
N GLN A 30 4.80 4.28 44.78
CA GLN A 30 5.06 4.89 46.08
C GLN A 30 3.80 5.54 46.68
N ASN A 31 3.03 6.28 45.87
CA ASN A 31 1.84 6.98 46.35
C ASN A 31 0.64 6.05 46.61
N SER A 32 0.49 4.99 45.81
CA SER A 32 -0.63 4.05 45.97
C SER A 32 -0.36 2.97 47.03
N GLY A 33 0.89 2.79 47.45
CA GLY A 33 1.30 1.68 48.33
C GLY A 33 1.11 0.30 47.69
N SER A 34 0.87 0.24 46.38
CA SER A 34 0.53 -0.95 45.64
C SER A 34 1.34 -1.03 44.35
N LYS A 35 1.55 -2.25 43.85
CA LYS A 35 2.18 -2.47 42.55
C LYS A 35 1.26 -1.99 41.43
N ILE A 36 1.80 -1.21 40.49
CA ILE A 36 1.04 -0.73 39.34
C ILE A 36 1.35 -1.62 38.14
N ILE A 37 0.29 -2.17 37.53
CA ILE A 37 0.38 -2.98 36.33
C ILE A 37 -0.08 -2.14 35.14
N LEU A 38 0.75 -2.09 34.10
CA LEU A 38 0.39 -1.48 32.84
C LEU A 38 -0.43 -2.48 32.01
N GLU A 39 -1.69 -2.15 31.74
CA GLU A 39 -2.59 -3.00 30.95
C GLU A 39 -2.40 -2.82 29.43
N CYS A 40 -2.02 -1.63 28.98
CA CYS A 40 -1.69 -1.41 27.57
C CYS A 40 -0.32 -2.02 27.23
N ALA A 41 -0.08 -2.29 25.95
CA ALA A 41 1.10 -2.98 25.46
C ALA A 41 2.41 -2.25 25.81
N ARG A 42 2.39 -0.92 25.83
CA ARG A 42 3.49 -0.05 26.27
C ARG A 42 3.00 1.39 26.46
N PRO A 43 3.67 2.21 27.29
CA PRO A 43 3.26 3.58 27.57
C PRO A 43 3.10 4.46 26.32
N SER A 44 4.01 4.31 25.36
CA SER A 44 3.97 5.01 24.06
C SER A 44 2.91 4.49 23.08
N ARG A 45 2.18 3.43 23.42
CA ARG A 45 1.08 2.85 22.62
C ARG A 45 -0.13 2.57 23.53
N PRO A 46 -0.70 3.60 24.17
CA PRO A 46 -1.71 3.43 25.22
C PRO A 46 -3.04 2.83 24.72
N GLY A 47 -3.29 2.82 23.40
CA GLY A 47 -4.49 2.25 22.79
C GLY A 47 -4.41 0.77 22.43
N TYR A 48 -3.27 0.09 22.63
CA TYR A 48 -3.10 -1.32 22.27
C TYR A 48 -3.14 -2.18 23.53
N PHE A 49 -4.01 -3.18 23.60
CA PHE A 49 -4.21 -4.03 24.77
C PHE A 49 -3.96 -5.49 24.41
N LEU A 50 -2.99 -6.11 25.08
CA LEU A 50 -2.55 -7.47 24.75
C LEU A 50 -3.57 -8.49 25.25
N LYS A 51 -4.01 -9.38 24.37
CA LYS A 51 -4.85 -10.52 24.73
C LYS A 51 -3.97 -11.64 25.24
N LYS A 52 -4.33 -12.14 26.41
CA LYS A 52 -3.57 -13.16 27.13
C LYS A 52 -4.30 -14.47 27.19
N LEU A 53 -3.55 -15.55 27.01
CA LEU A 53 -4.03 -16.91 27.14
C LEU A 53 -3.22 -17.65 28.19
N LYS A 54 -3.93 -18.30 29.12
CA LYS A 54 -3.32 -19.13 30.15
C LYS A 54 -3.21 -20.57 29.65
N VAL A 55 -1.98 -21.08 29.57
CA VAL A 55 -1.68 -22.43 29.10
C VAL A 55 -0.87 -23.16 30.18
N GLY A 56 -1.57 -23.96 30.98
CA GLY A 56 -1.04 -24.52 32.23
C GLY A 56 -0.88 -23.42 33.28
N ASN A 57 0.31 -23.31 33.87
CA ASN A 57 0.63 -22.27 34.86
C ASN A 57 1.21 -20.98 34.24
N ALA A 58 1.45 -20.96 32.92
CA ALA A 58 2.06 -19.82 32.24
C ALA A 58 1.01 -19.04 31.42
N GLU A 59 1.17 -17.72 31.38
CA GLU A 59 0.33 -16.79 30.62
C GLU A 59 1.12 -16.21 29.45
N TYR A 60 0.47 -16.09 28.30
CA TYR A 60 1.14 -15.66 27.08
C TYR A 60 0.27 -14.74 26.24
N ASN A 61 0.91 -13.75 25.63
CA ASN A 61 0.27 -12.84 24.70
C ASN A 61 0.11 -13.55 23.34
N PHE A 62 -1.10 -13.53 22.79
CA PHE A 62 -1.39 -14.21 21.52
C PHE A 62 -1.95 -13.28 20.44
N ASP A 63 -2.54 -12.15 20.82
CA ASP A 63 -3.14 -11.16 19.94
C ASP A 63 -3.27 -9.83 20.71
N PHE A 64 -3.85 -8.80 20.11
CA PHE A 64 -4.15 -7.53 20.78
C PHE A 64 -5.44 -6.91 20.24
N ASP A 65 -6.13 -6.18 21.10
CA ASP A 65 -7.28 -5.35 20.74
C ASP A 65 -6.87 -3.86 20.80
N ILE A 66 -7.51 -3.03 19.95
CA ILE A 66 -7.25 -1.59 19.91
C ILE A 66 -8.43 -0.87 20.56
N PHE A 67 -8.14 0.06 21.46
CA PHE A 67 -9.12 0.94 22.09
C PHE A 67 -8.68 2.39 21.97
N CYS A 68 -9.64 3.30 21.88
CA CYS A 68 -9.32 4.72 21.74
C CYS A 68 -8.72 5.26 23.06
N PRO A 69 -7.51 5.82 23.06
CA PRO A 69 -6.91 6.36 24.28
C PRO A 69 -7.52 7.72 24.68
N ASN A 70 -8.30 8.37 23.81
CA ASN A 70 -8.95 9.64 24.12
C ASN A 70 -10.12 9.42 25.10
N PRO A 71 -10.07 9.94 26.34
CA PRO A 71 -11.12 9.74 27.32
C PRO A 71 -12.48 10.34 26.91
N HIS A 72 -12.52 11.22 25.92
CA HIS A 72 -13.74 11.84 25.38
C HIS A 72 -14.26 11.14 24.11
N CYS A 73 -13.69 10.00 23.73
CA CYS A 73 -14.18 9.25 22.58
C CYS A 73 -15.48 8.51 22.92
N ASP A 74 -16.50 8.64 22.07
CA ASP A 74 -17.80 7.98 22.25
C ASP A 74 -17.69 6.46 22.44
N LEU A 75 -16.71 5.82 21.79
CA LEU A 75 -16.43 4.38 21.93
C LEU A 75 -16.05 3.97 23.37
N ASN A 76 -15.59 4.90 24.20
CA ASN A 76 -15.25 4.65 25.59
C ASN A 76 -16.44 4.76 26.56
N HIS A 77 -17.62 5.10 26.03
CA HIS A 77 -18.84 5.33 26.83
C HIS A 77 -20.00 4.41 26.42
N GLN A 78 -19.71 3.37 25.63
CA GLN A 78 -20.69 2.41 25.16
C GLN A 78 -20.30 1.00 25.61
N MET A 79 -21.28 0.27 26.16
CA MET A 79 -21.11 -1.15 26.45
C MET A 79 -21.09 -1.95 25.15
N TRP A 80 -20.24 -2.97 25.10
CA TRP A 80 -20.00 -3.77 23.91
C TRP A 80 -19.90 -5.26 24.24
N CYS A 81 -20.52 -6.10 23.40
CA CYS A 81 -20.34 -7.54 23.37
C CYS A 81 -20.43 -8.02 21.91
N GLU A 82 -19.81 -9.16 21.61
CA GLU A 82 -19.76 -9.75 20.26
C GLU A 82 -20.05 -11.25 20.31
N GLY A 83 -20.93 -11.70 19.42
CA GLY A 83 -21.21 -13.11 19.23
C GLY A 83 -20.11 -13.82 18.43
N CYS A 84 -19.81 -15.07 18.75
CA CYS A 84 -18.84 -15.86 17.99
C CYS A 84 -19.24 -17.34 17.87
N PRO A 85 -18.80 -18.06 16.80
CA PRO A 85 -19.17 -19.47 16.59
C PRO A 85 -18.83 -20.41 17.75
N THR A 86 -17.74 -20.13 18.48
CA THR A 86 -17.42 -20.79 19.75
C THR A 86 -16.77 -19.81 20.72
N GLY A 87 -17.13 -19.90 21.98
CA GLY A 87 -16.76 -18.91 22.99
C GLY A 87 -17.37 -19.22 24.35
N LEU A 88 -17.61 -18.16 25.12
CA LEU A 88 -18.16 -18.26 26.47
C LEU A 88 -19.68 -18.27 26.44
N MET A 89 -20.30 -18.89 27.46
CA MET A 89 -21.71 -18.67 27.77
C MET A 89 -21.77 -17.74 28.98
N GLU A 90 -22.65 -16.76 28.93
CA GLU A 90 -22.91 -15.85 30.03
C GLU A 90 -24.40 -15.98 30.37
N PRO A 91 -24.77 -16.55 31.54
CA PRO A 91 -26.17 -16.85 31.88
C PRO A 91 -27.09 -15.61 31.86
N ASP A 92 -26.52 -14.44 32.18
CA ASP A 92 -27.24 -13.18 32.33
C ASP A 92 -27.31 -12.35 31.03
N LEU A 93 -26.68 -12.82 29.94
CA LEU A 93 -26.81 -12.20 28.61
C LEU A 93 -27.84 -12.96 27.75
N PRO A 94 -28.57 -12.25 26.86
CA PRO A 94 -29.40 -12.92 25.86
C PRO A 94 -28.55 -13.83 24.95
N GLU A 95 -29.19 -14.68 24.14
CA GLU A 95 -28.45 -15.40 23.10
C GLU A 95 -27.83 -14.39 22.13
N ALA A 96 -26.54 -14.56 21.82
CA ALA A 96 -25.87 -13.72 20.84
C ALA A 96 -26.58 -13.85 19.48
N PRO A 97 -26.91 -12.72 18.79
CA PRO A 97 -27.74 -12.73 17.58
C PRO A 97 -27.27 -13.70 16.51
N ASP A 98 -25.96 -13.85 16.36
CA ASP A 98 -25.36 -14.59 15.24
C ASP A 98 -24.94 -16.02 15.62
N PHE A 99 -24.50 -16.30 16.86
CA PHE A 99 -23.79 -17.55 17.18
C PHE A 99 -24.01 -18.15 18.59
N LYS A 100 -24.94 -17.63 19.40
CA LYS A 100 -25.27 -18.12 20.76
C LYS A 100 -24.13 -18.17 21.80
N LYS A 101 -22.88 -17.87 21.44
CA LYS A 101 -21.72 -17.74 22.34
C LYS A 101 -21.13 -16.34 22.25
N TRP A 102 -20.46 -15.92 23.31
CA TRP A 102 -19.89 -14.59 23.46
C TRP A 102 -18.36 -14.61 23.42
N THR A 103 -17.77 -13.58 22.82
CA THR A 103 -16.32 -13.34 22.82
C THR A 103 -15.85 -12.85 24.20
N ARG A 104 -14.68 -13.32 24.64
CA ARG A 104 -14.06 -12.84 25.88
C ARG A 104 -13.50 -11.43 25.70
N VAL A 105 -13.79 -10.54 26.65
CA VAL A 105 -13.27 -9.16 26.69
C VAL A 105 -12.03 -9.04 27.61
N PRO A 106 -11.14 -8.06 27.38
CA PRO A 106 -10.03 -7.78 28.29
C PRO A 106 -10.52 -7.42 29.70
N GLU A 107 -9.85 -7.93 30.74
CA GLU A 107 -10.22 -7.71 32.14
C GLU A 107 -10.29 -6.22 32.49
N ALA A 108 -9.34 -5.43 31.98
CA ALA A 108 -9.28 -3.98 32.15
C ALA A 108 -10.56 -3.23 31.72
N PHE A 109 -11.39 -3.83 30.87
CA PHE A 109 -12.63 -3.24 30.37
C PHE A 109 -13.88 -4.03 30.75
N SER A 110 -13.77 -5.11 31.52
CA SER A 110 -14.93 -5.91 31.93
C SER A 110 -15.97 -5.10 32.74
N TYR A 111 -17.25 -5.27 32.45
CA TYR A 111 -18.36 -4.66 33.18
C TYR A 111 -18.87 -5.59 34.30
N GLU A 112 -18.95 -5.11 35.55
CA GLU A 112 -19.56 -5.80 36.70
C GLU A 112 -19.18 -7.30 36.85
N LYS A 113 -17.92 -7.64 36.53
CA LYS A 113 -17.34 -9.00 36.53
C LYS A 113 -17.80 -9.92 35.40
N SER A 114 -18.61 -9.46 34.44
CA SER A 114 -18.85 -10.22 33.21
C SER A 114 -17.57 -10.29 32.39
N SER A 115 -17.27 -11.49 31.90
CA SER A 115 -16.12 -11.73 31.02
C SER A 115 -16.43 -11.53 29.53
N CYS A 116 -17.67 -11.13 29.21
CA CYS A 116 -18.21 -11.00 27.85
C CYS A 116 -18.66 -9.57 27.52
N ILE A 117 -18.90 -8.72 28.53
CA ILE A 117 -19.33 -7.32 28.35
C ILE A 117 -18.15 -6.39 28.60
N SER A 118 -17.79 -5.62 27.60
CA SER A 118 -16.79 -4.56 27.67
C SER A 118 -17.47 -3.21 27.94
N THR A 119 -16.87 -2.39 28.80
CA THR A 119 -17.23 -0.99 29.05
C THR A 119 -16.83 -0.04 27.92
N ARG A 120 -16.10 -0.57 26.92
CA ARG A 120 -15.62 0.17 25.76
C ARG A 120 -15.75 -0.67 24.50
N VAL A 121 -15.97 -0.01 23.37
CA VAL A 121 -16.01 -0.65 22.06
C VAL A 121 -14.58 -0.79 21.51
N PRO A 122 -14.10 -2.01 21.21
CA PRO A 122 -12.83 -2.19 20.52
C PRO A 122 -12.93 -1.63 19.10
N ILE A 123 -11.86 -0.99 18.62
CA ILE A 123 -11.75 -0.51 17.25
C ILE A 123 -11.48 -1.74 16.36
N PRO A 124 -12.38 -2.10 15.42
CA PRO A 124 -12.23 -3.28 14.56
C PRO A 124 -11.24 -3.03 13.41
N ALA A 125 -10.03 -2.58 13.75
CA ALA A 125 -8.97 -2.29 12.80
C ALA A 125 -7.82 -3.28 13.00
N TYR A 126 -7.56 -4.10 11.98
CA TYR A 126 -6.50 -5.10 11.99
C TYR A 126 -5.32 -4.62 11.14
N THR A 127 -4.13 -4.56 11.75
CA THR A 127 -2.93 -4.00 11.11
C THR A 127 -1.87 -5.05 10.77
N VAL A 128 -2.12 -6.31 11.15
CA VAL A 128 -1.22 -7.45 10.91
C VAL A 128 -1.90 -8.44 9.98
N ASP A 129 -1.17 -8.91 8.96
CA ASP A 129 -1.68 -9.86 7.96
C ASP A 129 -2.37 -11.09 8.62
N ASP A 130 -1.78 -11.68 9.66
CA ASP A 130 -2.38 -12.81 10.39
C ASP A 130 -3.72 -12.45 11.06
N GLN A 131 -3.87 -11.24 11.63
CA GLN A 131 -5.17 -10.79 12.16
C GLN A 131 -6.20 -10.68 11.04
N VAL A 132 -5.82 -10.11 9.89
CA VAL A 132 -6.71 -9.95 8.73
C VAL A 132 -7.20 -11.32 8.23
N TYR A 133 -6.30 -12.30 8.07
CA TYR A 133 -6.67 -13.64 7.60
C TYR A 133 -7.58 -14.39 8.57
N HIS A 134 -7.43 -14.20 9.88
CA HIS A 134 -8.20 -14.96 10.85
C HIS A 134 -9.45 -14.23 11.38
N ARG A 135 -9.51 -12.89 11.28
CA ARG A 135 -10.70 -12.10 11.64
C ARG A 135 -11.64 -11.89 10.46
N CYS A 136 -11.17 -12.05 9.22
CA CYS A 136 -11.96 -11.90 8.00
C CYS A 136 -12.76 -10.58 7.97
N PRO A 137 -12.09 -9.41 8.02
CA PRO A 137 -12.78 -8.13 8.06
C PRO A 137 -13.61 -7.89 6.79
N THR A 138 -14.72 -7.16 6.94
CA THR A 138 -15.61 -6.78 5.84
C THR A 138 -15.01 -5.75 4.88
N MET A 139 -13.97 -5.03 5.30
CA MET A 139 -13.23 -4.07 4.48
C MET A 139 -11.73 -4.27 4.65
N ILE A 140 -11.02 -4.35 3.52
CA ILE A 140 -9.57 -4.48 3.47
C ILE A 140 -9.00 -3.30 2.68
N VAL A 141 -8.05 -2.58 3.28
CA VAL A 141 -7.28 -1.54 2.60
C VAL A 141 -5.86 -2.09 2.38
N ALA A 142 -5.52 -2.33 1.12
CA ALA A 142 -4.22 -2.90 0.75
C ALA A 142 -3.73 -2.32 -0.58
N THR A 143 -2.43 -2.39 -0.80
CA THR A 143 -1.84 -2.11 -2.12
C THR A 143 -1.96 -3.34 -3.01
N VAL A 144 -2.12 -3.14 -4.32
CA VAL A 144 -2.19 -4.23 -5.33
C VAL A 144 -0.95 -5.13 -5.32
N ASP A 145 0.16 -4.65 -4.77
CA ASP A 145 1.40 -5.41 -4.58
C ASP A 145 1.19 -6.71 -3.78
N LYS A 146 0.24 -6.71 -2.83
CA LYS A 146 -0.10 -7.87 -2.01
C LYS A 146 -0.64 -9.05 -2.84
N PHE A 147 -1.07 -8.85 -4.08
CA PHE A 147 -1.50 -9.95 -4.95
C PHE A 147 -0.38 -10.95 -5.23
N ALA A 148 0.89 -10.50 -5.29
CA ALA A 148 2.04 -11.38 -5.47
C ALA A 148 2.22 -12.37 -4.30
N ARG A 149 1.64 -12.09 -3.12
CA ARG A 149 1.74 -12.94 -1.92
C ARG A 149 0.74 -14.09 -1.88
N LEU A 150 -0.39 -14.00 -2.60
CA LEU A 150 -1.43 -15.03 -2.64
C LEU A 150 -0.90 -16.47 -2.87
N PRO A 151 -0.03 -16.76 -3.86
CA PRO A 151 0.46 -18.12 -4.06
C PRO A 151 1.32 -18.65 -2.90
N PHE A 152 1.96 -17.76 -2.15
CA PHE A 152 2.85 -18.12 -1.05
C PHE A 152 2.13 -18.24 0.30
N GLU A 153 0.99 -17.55 0.47
CA GLU A 153 0.30 -17.45 1.73
C GLU A 153 -1.06 -18.16 1.69
N PRO A 154 -1.13 -19.46 2.04
CA PRO A 154 -2.37 -20.23 1.92
C PRO A 154 -3.48 -19.71 2.85
N LYS A 155 -3.11 -19.02 3.94
CA LYS A 155 -4.06 -18.34 4.84
C LYS A 155 -4.86 -17.24 4.14
N ALA A 156 -4.33 -16.64 3.07
CA ALA A 156 -5.02 -15.60 2.31
C ALA A 156 -6.29 -16.09 1.60
N ALA A 157 -6.52 -17.40 1.54
CA ALA A 157 -7.79 -17.99 1.09
C ALA A 157 -9.00 -17.46 1.88
N SER A 158 -8.80 -17.13 3.15
CA SER A 158 -9.80 -16.52 4.04
C SER A 158 -10.37 -15.20 3.50
N LEU A 159 -9.55 -14.42 2.77
CA LEU A 159 -9.99 -13.16 2.16
C LEU A 159 -11.07 -13.35 1.10
N PHE A 160 -11.20 -14.57 0.57
CA PHE A 160 -12.21 -14.98 -0.42
C PHE A 160 -13.28 -15.89 0.21
N GLY A 161 -13.36 -15.88 1.53
CA GLY A 161 -14.32 -16.63 2.33
C GLY A 161 -14.08 -18.14 2.41
N ASN A 162 -12.96 -18.64 1.88
CA ASN A 162 -12.61 -20.05 1.97
C ASN A 162 -12.06 -20.37 3.37
N VAL A 163 -12.96 -20.66 4.31
CA VAL A 163 -12.70 -21.07 5.70
C VAL A 163 -13.66 -22.19 6.08
N ASP A 164 -13.25 -23.10 6.96
CA ASP A 164 -14.08 -24.24 7.40
C ASP A 164 -13.98 -24.50 8.91
N ARG A 165 -13.15 -23.72 9.62
CA ARG A 165 -12.96 -23.83 11.07
C ARG A 165 -12.95 -22.46 11.72
N TYR A 166 -13.47 -22.41 12.95
CA TYR A 166 -13.34 -21.26 13.84
C TYR A 166 -12.72 -21.68 15.17
N HIS A 167 -11.74 -20.92 15.66
CA HIS A 167 -11.12 -21.11 16.95
C HIS A 167 -11.44 -19.95 17.90
N ALA A 168 -11.90 -20.23 19.11
CA ALA A 168 -12.40 -19.23 20.09
C ALA A 168 -11.47 -18.02 20.30
N TYR A 169 -10.14 -18.24 20.28
CA TYR A 169 -9.15 -17.17 20.46
C TYR A 169 -8.69 -16.50 19.16
N TYR A 170 -8.51 -17.27 18.09
CA TYR A 170 -7.78 -16.82 16.90
C TYR A 170 -8.70 -16.44 15.75
N GLY A 171 -9.93 -16.94 15.73
CA GLY A 171 -10.89 -16.70 14.66
C GLY A 171 -10.93 -17.81 13.62
N TYR A 172 -11.29 -17.42 12.39
CA TYR A 172 -11.49 -18.29 11.25
C TYR A 172 -10.17 -18.81 10.67
N TYR A 173 -10.17 -20.03 10.15
CA TYR A 173 -9.05 -20.61 9.41
C TYR A 173 -9.52 -21.81 8.58
N ARG A 174 -8.60 -22.39 7.80
CA ARG A 174 -8.83 -23.62 7.05
C ARG A 174 -8.20 -24.82 7.75
N ARG A 175 -8.85 -25.97 7.72
CA ARG A 175 -8.29 -27.25 8.17
C ARG A 175 -6.95 -27.49 7.48
N GLY A 176 -5.95 -27.91 8.26
CA GLY A 176 -4.58 -28.07 7.76
C GLY A 176 -3.77 -26.77 7.65
N ILE A 177 -4.37 -25.59 7.85
CA ILE A 177 -3.70 -24.28 7.78
C ILE A 177 -4.02 -23.46 9.05
N PRO A 178 -3.64 -23.93 10.24
CA PRO A 178 -3.90 -23.21 11.48
C PRO A 178 -3.07 -21.90 11.58
N PRO A 179 -3.53 -20.89 12.34
CA PRO A 179 -2.71 -19.74 12.73
C PRO A 179 -1.40 -20.18 13.37
N LYS A 180 -0.38 -19.33 13.24
CA LYS A 180 0.85 -19.48 14.01
C LYS A 180 0.63 -18.81 15.37
N ASP A 181 0.39 -19.63 16.38
CA ASP A 181 0.10 -19.19 17.74
C ASP A 181 1.02 -19.85 18.78
N ILE A 182 0.75 -19.62 20.06
CA ILE A 182 1.52 -20.22 21.14
C ILE A 182 1.54 -21.75 21.15
N TYR A 183 0.43 -22.40 20.81
CA TYR A 183 0.38 -23.85 20.80
C TYR A 183 1.20 -24.41 19.65
N SER A 184 1.18 -23.73 18.49
CA SER A 184 2.05 -24.02 17.37
C SER A 184 3.55 -23.76 17.67
N ILE A 185 3.86 -22.80 18.55
CA ILE A 185 5.24 -22.51 18.99
C ILE A 185 5.78 -23.62 19.91
N ARG A 186 4.93 -24.27 20.73
CA ARG A 186 5.34 -25.41 21.57
C ARG A 186 5.70 -26.65 20.77
N GLY A 187 5.31 -26.70 19.50
CA GLY A 187 5.75 -27.69 18.55
C GLY A 187 4.78 -27.82 17.40
N ASN A 188 5.32 -28.24 16.27
CA ASN A 188 4.55 -28.66 15.11
C ASN A 188 3.58 -29.82 15.45
N PRO A 189 2.53 -30.03 14.66
CA PRO A 189 1.68 -31.21 14.81
C PRO A 189 2.46 -32.52 14.57
N PRO A 190 2.09 -33.61 15.27
CA PRO A 190 2.76 -34.90 15.16
C PRO A 190 2.41 -35.64 13.87
N LYS A 191 1.18 -35.49 13.36
CA LYS A 191 0.72 -36.06 12.08
C LYS A 191 0.19 -34.95 11.17
N PRO A 192 0.18 -35.16 9.84
CA PRO A 192 -0.55 -34.30 8.90
C PRO A 192 -1.98 -34.03 9.33
N LEU A 193 -2.50 -32.85 9.00
CA LEU A 193 -3.90 -32.41 9.24
C LEU A 193 -4.29 -32.26 10.71
N ASP A 194 -3.50 -32.77 11.65
CA ASP A 194 -3.70 -32.54 13.07
C ASP A 194 -3.56 -31.03 13.37
N ASP A 195 -4.48 -30.54 14.18
CA ASP A 195 -4.36 -29.21 14.76
C ASP A 195 -3.47 -29.30 16.00
N PRO A 196 -2.40 -28.48 16.12
CA PRO A 196 -1.56 -28.48 17.32
C PRO A 196 -2.30 -27.96 18.57
N ARG A 197 -3.49 -27.37 18.43
CA ARG A 197 -4.28 -26.78 19.53
C ARG A 197 -5.21 -27.84 20.17
N PRO A 198 -5.45 -27.78 21.50
CA PRO A 198 -6.29 -28.77 22.18
C PRO A 198 -7.77 -28.68 21.74
N SER A 199 -8.28 -29.73 21.08
CA SER A 199 -9.70 -29.84 20.73
C SER A 199 -10.60 -30.21 21.92
N THR A 200 -10.02 -30.79 22.98
CA THR A 200 -10.74 -31.29 24.17
C THR A 200 -11.47 -30.21 24.97
N LEU A 201 -11.16 -28.94 24.74
CA LEU A 201 -11.78 -27.79 25.41
C LEU A 201 -12.92 -27.15 24.61
N GLY A 202 -13.37 -27.74 23.49
CA GLY A 202 -14.42 -27.16 22.65
C GLY A 202 -14.04 -25.84 21.98
N LEU A 203 -12.74 -25.56 21.87
CA LEU A 203 -12.20 -24.30 21.35
C LEU A 203 -12.28 -24.19 19.83
N ILE A 204 -12.51 -25.31 19.13
CA ILE A 204 -12.60 -25.38 17.68
C ILE A 204 -13.99 -25.87 17.31
N THR A 205 -14.65 -25.16 16.38
CA THR A 205 -15.88 -25.62 15.75
C THR A 205 -15.74 -25.58 14.23
N ASP A 206 -16.46 -26.47 13.53
CA ASP A 206 -16.67 -26.33 12.08
C ASP A 206 -17.61 -25.15 11.82
N VAL A 207 -17.36 -24.43 10.72
CA VAL A 207 -18.16 -23.30 10.26
C VAL A 207 -18.35 -23.38 8.76
N GLU A 208 -19.43 -22.79 8.27
CA GLU A 208 -19.66 -22.66 6.83
C GLU A 208 -18.70 -21.62 6.22
N PRO A 209 -18.31 -21.77 4.94
CA PRO A 209 -17.53 -20.77 4.22
C PRO A 209 -18.23 -19.41 4.17
N LEU A 210 -17.44 -18.34 4.19
CA LEU A 210 -17.95 -16.98 4.03
C LEU A 210 -18.12 -16.62 2.55
N GLU A 211 -18.86 -15.55 2.29
CA GLU A 211 -18.94 -14.93 0.97
C GLU A 211 -17.64 -14.17 0.65
N PRO A 212 -17.21 -14.15 -0.63
CA PRO A 212 -16.05 -13.39 -1.04
C PRO A 212 -16.39 -11.89 -1.17
N PRO A 213 -15.40 -11.01 -1.36
CA PRO A 213 -15.64 -9.58 -1.54
C PRO A 213 -16.46 -9.25 -2.79
N ASP A 214 -17.54 -8.48 -2.62
CA ASP A 214 -18.42 -8.05 -3.72
C ASP A 214 -18.03 -6.71 -4.37
N LEU A 215 -17.20 -5.90 -3.71
CA LEU A 215 -16.79 -4.57 -4.15
C LEU A 215 -15.30 -4.33 -3.91
N ILE A 216 -14.59 -3.90 -4.97
CA ILE A 216 -13.20 -3.45 -4.92
C ILE A 216 -13.17 -1.96 -5.28
N ILE A 217 -12.61 -1.14 -4.38
CA ILE A 217 -12.36 0.28 -4.65
C ILE A 217 -10.88 0.45 -4.99
N GLN A 218 -10.59 0.82 -6.23
CA GLN A 218 -9.24 1.03 -6.73
C GLN A 218 -8.90 2.53 -6.72
N ASP A 219 -8.05 2.94 -5.79
CA ASP A 219 -7.50 4.29 -5.81
C ASP A 219 -6.38 4.43 -6.85
N GLU A 220 -6.27 5.60 -7.45
CA GLU A 220 -5.22 5.97 -8.40
C GLU A 220 -5.00 4.95 -9.53
N LEU A 221 -6.08 4.60 -10.25
CA LEU A 221 -6.05 3.63 -11.36
C LEU A 221 -4.98 3.95 -12.42
N HIS A 222 -4.63 5.22 -12.58
CA HIS A 222 -3.60 5.65 -13.50
C HIS A 222 -2.18 5.14 -13.15
N LEU A 223 -1.96 4.72 -11.90
CA LEU A 223 -0.70 4.09 -11.46
C LEU A 223 -0.60 2.62 -11.88
N ILE A 224 -1.72 1.99 -12.27
CA ILE A 224 -1.75 0.63 -12.80
C ILE A 224 -1.39 0.68 -14.30
N GLU A 225 -0.13 1.00 -14.57
CA GLU A 225 0.43 1.15 -15.92
C GLU A 225 1.72 0.35 -16.14
N GLY A 226 2.14 0.23 -17.39
CA GLY A 226 3.42 -0.37 -17.76
C GLY A 226 3.58 -1.84 -17.32
N PRO A 227 4.78 -2.24 -16.87
CA PRO A 227 5.04 -3.59 -16.36
C PRO A 227 4.17 -3.95 -15.15
N LEU A 228 4.01 -3.04 -14.19
CA LEU A 228 3.18 -3.26 -13.00
C LEU A 228 1.74 -3.52 -13.38
N GLY A 229 1.13 -2.66 -14.21
CA GLY A 229 -0.25 -2.84 -14.65
C GLY A 229 -0.48 -4.11 -15.48
N SER A 230 0.55 -4.56 -16.20
CA SER A 230 0.50 -5.84 -16.93
C SER A 230 0.49 -7.03 -15.96
N LEU A 231 1.32 -7.01 -14.92
CA LEU A 231 1.30 -8.04 -13.87
C LEU A 231 0.02 -8.02 -13.06
N VAL A 232 -0.45 -6.85 -12.62
CA VAL A 232 -1.74 -6.71 -11.95
C VAL A 232 -2.83 -7.34 -12.81
N GLY A 233 -2.90 -7.00 -14.10
CA GLY A 233 -3.94 -7.55 -14.99
C GLY A 233 -3.93 -9.07 -15.18
N ILE A 234 -2.78 -9.74 -15.00
CA ILE A 234 -2.72 -11.22 -15.03
C ILE A 234 -3.06 -11.81 -13.65
N TYR A 235 -2.60 -11.21 -12.54
CA TYR A 235 -2.98 -11.63 -11.18
C TYR A 235 -4.46 -11.38 -10.88
N GLU A 236 -5.07 -10.39 -11.52
CA GLU A 236 -6.52 -10.15 -11.51
C GLU A 236 -7.32 -11.34 -12.07
N THR A 237 -6.67 -12.31 -12.74
CA THR A 237 -7.32 -13.60 -13.02
C THR A 237 -7.68 -14.32 -11.72
N VAL A 238 -6.78 -14.33 -10.73
CA VAL A 238 -7.03 -14.96 -9.42
C VAL A 238 -8.14 -14.23 -8.70
N VAL A 239 -8.00 -12.91 -8.53
CA VAL A 239 -8.95 -12.10 -7.77
C VAL A 239 -10.35 -12.16 -8.38
N ASP A 240 -10.49 -11.92 -9.69
CA ASP A 240 -11.80 -11.99 -10.35
C ASP A 240 -12.39 -13.40 -10.28
N THR A 241 -11.59 -14.47 -10.31
CA THR A 241 -12.08 -15.85 -10.19
C THR A 241 -12.54 -16.16 -8.77
N LEU A 242 -11.72 -15.85 -7.76
CA LEU A 242 -12.00 -16.15 -6.36
C LEU A 242 -13.12 -15.29 -5.78
N CYS A 243 -13.35 -14.10 -6.34
CA CYS A 243 -14.46 -13.24 -5.99
C CYS A 243 -15.71 -13.42 -6.87
N SER A 244 -15.71 -14.37 -7.81
CA SER A 244 -16.89 -14.66 -8.62
C SER A 244 -17.57 -15.94 -8.15
N ARG A 245 -18.86 -15.87 -7.81
CA ARG A 245 -19.71 -17.02 -7.43
C ARG A 245 -21.07 -16.90 -8.11
N ASP A 246 -21.65 -18.03 -8.51
CA ASP A 246 -23.00 -18.11 -9.09
C ASP A 246 -23.28 -17.13 -10.25
N GLY A 247 -22.27 -16.86 -11.07
CA GLY A 247 -22.35 -15.89 -12.17
C GLY A 247 -22.29 -14.42 -11.75
N HIS A 248 -22.27 -14.12 -10.45
CA HIS A 248 -21.98 -12.81 -9.91
C HIS A 248 -20.48 -12.57 -9.91
N ARG A 249 -20.06 -11.44 -10.47
CA ARG A 249 -18.66 -11.03 -10.48
C ARG A 249 -18.48 -9.75 -9.66
N VAL A 250 -17.37 -9.66 -8.94
CA VAL A 250 -16.99 -8.49 -8.13
C VAL A 250 -17.12 -7.17 -8.89
N LYS A 251 -17.58 -6.11 -8.22
CA LYS A 251 -17.72 -4.76 -8.79
C LYS A 251 -16.45 -3.94 -8.54
N TYR A 252 -16.09 -3.08 -9.48
CA TYR A 252 -14.97 -2.15 -9.32
C TYR A 252 -15.46 -0.70 -9.36
N ILE A 253 -15.02 0.09 -8.40
CA ILE A 253 -15.11 1.56 -8.43
C ILE A 253 -13.67 2.07 -8.40
N ALA A 254 -13.30 2.92 -9.35
CA ALA A 254 -11.92 3.37 -9.45
C ALA A 254 -11.82 4.90 -9.51
N SER A 255 -10.90 5.47 -8.73
CA SER A 255 -10.52 6.89 -8.84
C SER A 255 -9.39 7.03 -9.87
N THR A 256 -9.37 8.14 -10.61
CA THR A 256 -8.26 8.45 -11.53
C THR A 256 -8.21 9.94 -11.84
N ALA A 257 -7.01 10.53 -11.79
CA ALA A 257 -6.79 11.94 -12.10
C ALA A 257 -6.52 12.18 -13.61
N THR A 258 -5.84 11.25 -14.27
CA THR A 258 -5.33 11.42 -15.63
C THR A 258 -5.34 10.09 -16.36
N ILE A 259 -6.35 9.86 -17.20
CA ILE A 259 -6.41 8.66 -18.00
C ILE A 259 -6.84 8.98 -19.43
N ARG A 260 -6.15 8.39 -20.40
CA ARG A 260 -6.52 8.47 -21.81
C ARG A 260 -6.69 7.06 -22.36
N LYS A 261 -7.71 6.87 -23.22
CA LYS A 261 -8.12 5.54 -23.72
C LYS A 261 -8.39 4.53 -22.58
N ALA A 262 -8.99 5.04 -21.49
CA ALA A 262 -9.28 4.29 -20.27
C ALA A 262 -10.00 2.97 -20.52
N SER A 263 -10.96 2.93 -21.46
CA SER A 263 -11.74 1.72 -21.76
C SER A 263 -10.86 0.54 -22.17
N GLN A 264 -9.77 0.77 -22.92
CA GLN A 264 -8.86 -0.32 -23.32
C GLN A 264 -8.00 -0.81 -22.15
N GLN A 265 -7.59 0.08 -21.25
CA GLN A 265 -6.85 -0.28 -20.04
C GLN A 265 -7.75 -1.07 -19.09
N VAL A 266 -8.94 -0.55 -18.76
CA VAL A 266 -9.91 -1.22 -17.89
C VAL A 266 -10.30 -2.58 -18.46
N LYS A 267 -10.55 -2.66 -19.78
CA LYS A 267 -10.83 -3.94 -20.41
C LYS A 267 -9.64 -4.89 -20.30
N ALA A 268 -8.40 -4.45 -20.44
CA ALA A 268 -7.25 -5.34 -20.33
C ALA A 268 -6.99 -5.82 -18.89
N VAL A 269 -7.06 -4.92 -17.91
CA VAL A 269 -6.74 -5.22 -16.50
C VAL A 269 -7.89 -5.95 -15.80
N PHE A 270 -9.14 -5.55 -16.02
CA PHE A 270 -10.30 -6.07 -15.26
C PHE A 270 -11.31 -6.86 -16.11
N LEU A 271 -11.14 -6.90 -17.44
CA LEU A 271 -12.12 -7.46 -18.39
C LEU A 271 -13.53 -6.85 -18.29
N ARG A 272 -13.65 -5.64 -17.75
CA ARG A 272 -14.93 -4.91 -17.63
C ARG A 272 -15.06 -3.80 -18.66
N GLU A 273 -16.31 -3.39 -18.85
CA GLU A 273 -16.64 -2.16 -19.57
C GLU A 273 -16.46 -0.97 -18.63
N LEU A 274 -15.96 0.13 -19.18
CA LEU A 274 -15.76 1.35 -18.43
C LEU A 274 -17.02 2.21 -18.47
N PHE A 275 -17.46 2.64 -17.30
CA PHE A 275 -18.37 3.75 -17.13
C PHE A 275 -17.63 4.89 -16.42
N VAL A 276 -17.57 6.08 -17.04
CA VAL A 276 -16.92 7.26 -16.45
C VAL A 276 -17.98 8.10 -15.76
N PHE A 277 -17.73 8.43 -14.49
CA PHE A 277 -18.54 9.35 -13.71
C PHE A 277 -17.68 10.51 -13.19
N PRO A 278 -18.12 11.77 -13.31
CA PRO A 278 -19.30 12.22 -14.06
C PRO A 278 -19.19 11.95 -15.57
N PRO A 279 -20.30 11.72 -16.28
CA PRO A 279 -20.28 11.55 -17.73
C PRO A 279 -19.88 12.87 -18.42
N PRO A 280 -19.29 12.79 -19.63
CA PRO A 280 -19.03 14.00 -20.42
C PRO A 280 -20.33 14.73 -20.75
N SER A 281 -20.34 16.05 -20.58
CA SER A 281 -21.47 16.96 -20.86
C SER A 281 -21.36 17.61 -22.24
N LEU A 282 -22.39 18.40 -22.61
CA LEU A 282 -22.40 19.18 -23.85
C LEU A 282 -21.36 20.32 -23.85
N ASP A 283 -21.02 20.86 -22.68
CA ASP A 283 -20.01 21.89 -22.51
C ASP A 283 -18.89 21.39 -21.59
N ALA A 284 -17.64 21.44 -22.08
CA ALA A 284 -16.46 21.10 -21.30
C ALA A 284 -16.22 22.02 -20.08
N HIS A 285 -16.85 23.21 -20.05
CA HIS A 285 -16.78 24.15 -18.92
C HIS A 285 -17.91 23.95 -17.91
N ASP A 286 -18.98 23.23 -18.25
CA ASP A 286 -20.08 22.95 -17.33
C ASP A 286 -20.61 21.53 -17.54
N SER A 287 -20.28 20.65 -16.62
CA SER A 287 -20.78 19.27 -16.60
C SER A 287 -21.88 19.03 -15.57
N PHE A 288 -22.53 20.08 -15.05
CA PHE A 288 -23.40 20.07 -13.87
C PHE A 288 -22.66 19.73 -12.56
N PHE A 289 -21.78 18.72 -12.59
CA PHE A 289 -20.94 18.30 -11.48
C PHE A 289 -19.65 19.13 -11.36
N LEU A 290 -19.11 19.62 -12.48
CA LEU A 290 -17.89 20.44 -12.52
C LEU A 290 -18.14 21.69 -13.37
N ARG A 291 -17.78 22.86 -12.84
CA ARG A 291 -17.76 24.11 -13.59
C ARG A 291 -16.36 24.69 -13.65
N LYS A 292 -15.80 24.79 -14.86
CA LYS A 292 -14.55 25.50 -15.11
C LYS A 292 -14.87 26.98 -15.25
N ARG A 293 -14.16 27.82 -14.50
CA ARG A 293 -14.24 29.28 -14.63
C ARG A 293 -12.94 29.78 -15.22
N ASP A 294 -13.03 30.74 -16.13
CA ASP A 294 -11.86 31.45 -16.61
C ASP A 294 -11.34 32.33 -15.47
N LEU A 295 -10.22 31.92 -14.89
CA LEU A 295 -9.53 32.69 -13.85
C LEU A 295 -8.57 33.65 -14.54
N HIS A 296 -8.76 34.94 -14.31
CA HIS A 296 -7.78 35.94 -14.71
C HIS A 296 -6.47 35.69 -13.94
N PRO A 297 -5.28 35.88 -14.55
CA PRO A 297 -3.98 35.68 -13.87
C PRO A 297 -3.79 36.50 -12.57
N LEU A 298 -4.60 37.54 -12.38
CA LEU A 298 -4.59 38.39 -11.17
C LEU A 298 -5.69 38.02 -10.15
N ASN A 299 -6.51 37.00 -10.42
CA ASN A 299 -7.54 36.55 -9.48
C ASN A 299 -6.95 35.50 -8.54
N GLU A 300 -6.86 35.86 -7.25
CA GLU A 300 -6.39 34.99 -6.17
C GLU A 300 -7.50 34.51 -5.22
N GLU A 301 -8.76 34.84 -5.51
CA GLU A 301 -9.90 34.50 -4.64
C GLU A 301 -10.17 33.00 -4.56
N LYS A 302 -9.74 32.24 -5.57
CA LYS A 302 -9.99 30.80 -5.68
C LYS A 302 -8.71 30.02 -5.95
N PRO A 303 -8.67 28.73 -5.56
CA PRO A 303 -7.60 27.83 -5.96
C PRO A 303 -7.41 27.77 -7.47
N GLY A 304 -6.16 27.65 -7.91
CA GLY A 304 -5.79 27.73 -9.32
C GLY A 304 -4.27 27.85 -9.48
N ARG A 305 -3.79 27.74 -10.72
CA ARG A 305 -2.34 27.77 -11.01
C ARG A 305 -2.04 28.66 -12.20
N LEU A 306 -1.12 29.59 -12.02
CA LEU A 306 -0.50 30.33 -13.11
C LEU A 306 0.75 29.58 -13.58
N TYR A 307 0.75 29.14 -14.83
CA TYR A 307 1.88 28.45 -15.45
C TYR A 307 2.75 29.46 -16.21
N ILE A 308 4.05 29.48 -15.93
CA ILE A 308 5.04 30.38 -16.54
C ILE A 308 6.17 29.54 -17.14
N GLY A 309 6.39 29.66 -18.45
CA GLY A 309 7.51 29.04 -19.14
C GLY A 309 8.69 30.00 -19.26
N ILE A 310 9.89 29.57 -18.88
CA ILE A 310 11.13 30.34 -19.05
C ILE A 310 12.10 29.54 -19.91
N CYS A 311 12.60 30.14 -20.99
CA CYS A 311 13.71 29.62 -21.77
C CYS A 311 14.80 30.70 -21.89
N ALA A 312 16.06 30.30 -21.70
CA ALA A 312 17.20 31.21 -21.73
C ALA A 312 18.25 30.73 -22.76
N PRO A 313 18.05 31.02 -24.07
CA PRO A 313 19.04 30.70 -25.09
C PRO A 313 20.34 31.48 -24.86
N GLY A 314 21.49 30.88 -25.17
CA GLY A 314 22.80 31.54 -25.11
C GLY A 314 23.47 31.61 -23.73
N LYS A 315 22.88 31.04 -22.67
CA LYS A 315 23.52 30.87 -21.35
C LYS A 315 23.56 29.39 -20.98
N GLY A 316 24.56 28.99 -20.18
CA GLY A 316 24.60 27.65 -19.59
C GLY A 316 23.39 27.41 -18.69
N ALA A 317 22.83 26.20 -18.70
CA ALA A 317 21.57 25.90 -18.01
C ALA A 317 21.59 26.13 -16.49
N GLN A 318 22.76 26.14 -15.86
CA GLN A 318 22.90 26.38 -14.41
C GLN A 318 22.63 27.84 -14.03
N THR A 319 23.03 28.81 -14.87
CA THR A 319 22.89 30.24 -14.55
C THR A 319 21.43 30.68 -14.38
N PRO A 320 20.50 30.33 -15.29
CA PRO A 320 19.09 30.61 -15.07
C PRO A 320 18.52 29.89 -13.85
N ILE A 321 18.93 28.64 -13.57
CA ILE A 321 18.42 27.84 -12.45
C ILE A 321 18.65 28.58 -11.13
N TYR A 322 19.90 28.89 -10.76
CA TYR A 322 20.15 29.52 -9.46
C TYR A 322 19.56 30.94 -9.40
N ARG A 323 19.48 31.66 -10.53
CA ARG A 323 18.87 33.00 -10.58
C ARG A 323 17.36 32.99 -10.32
N ILE A 324 16.65 32.00 -10.88
CA ILE A 324 15.20 31.83 -10.65
C ILE A 324 14.96 31.52 -9.17
N TRP A 325 15.69 30.55 -8.61
CA TRP A 325 15.62 30.21 -7.18
C TRP A 325 15.90 31.42 -6.29
N ALA A 326 17.04 32.09 -6.50
CA ALA A 326 17.43 33.24 -5.69
C ALA A 326 16.41 34.39 -5.78
N LEU A 327 15.90 34.70 -6.97
CA LEU A 327 14.92 35.78 -7.11
C LEU A 327 13.62 35.47 -6.38
N LEU A 328 13.06 34.27 -6.56
CA LEU A 328 11.80 33.89 -5.94
C LEU A 328 11.90 33.84 -4.42
N LEU A 329 12.98 33.24 -3.89
CA LEU A 329 13.23 33.17 -2.45
C LEU A 329 13.38 34.56 -1.85
N GLN A 330 14.21 35.42 -2.45
CA GLN A 330 14.47 36.76 -1.96
C GLN A 330 13.23 37.64 -2.03
N TYR A 331 12.41 37.50 -3.08
CA TYR A 331 11.25 38.34 -3.28
C TYR A 331 10.14 38.05 -2.26
N SER A 332 9.88 36.78 -1.92
CA SER A 332 8.90 36.45 -0.87
C SER A 332 9.31 37.04 0.49
N PHE A 333 10.61 37.08 0.78
CA PHE A 333 11.16 37.71 1.99
C PHE A 333 11.03 39.23 1.96
N HIS A 334 11.31 39.87 0.81
CA HIS A 334 11.10 41.31 0.62
C HIS A 334 9.64 41.70 0.83
N LEU A 335 8.69 40.89 0.32
CA LEU A 335 7.25 41.14 0.53
C LEU A 335 6.88 41.08 2.02
N LEU A 336 7.38 40.08 2.74
CA LEU A 336 7.12 39.92 4.17
C LEU A 336 7.75 41.04 5.01
N ASN A 337 9.03 41.36 4.79
CA ASN A 337 9.78 42.22 5.69
C ASN A 337 9.75 43.70 5.32
N ASP A 338 9.84 44.03 4.04
CA ASP A 338 9.95 45.43 3.60
C ASP A 338 8.60 45.98 3.16
N LYS A 339 7.79 45.17 2.46
CA LYS A 339 6.43 45.55 2.06
C LYS A 339 5.38 45.25 3.11
N LYS A 340 5.74 44.56 4.20
CA LYS A 340 4.86 44.22 5.33
C LYS A 340 3.57 43.52 4.90
N VAL A 341 3.66 42.64 3.90
CA VAL A 341 2.51 41.81 3.47
C VAL A 341 2.20 40.78 4.55
N ASP A 342 0.90 40.52 4.77
CA ASP A 342 0.42 39.57 5.76
C ASP A 342 1.04 38.18 5.60
N ARG A 343 1.43 37.58 6.74
CA ARG A 343 2.03 36.24 6.79
C ARG A 343 1.17 35.18 6.12
N GLU A 344 -0.15 35.25 6.30
CA GLU A 344 -1.11 34.31 5.69
C GLU A 344 -1.03 34.32 4.16
N LYS A 345 -0.84 35.50 3.56
CA LYS A 345 -0.76 35.65 2.10
C LYS A 345 0.58 35.17 1.54
N ILE A 346 1.65 35.26 2.33
CA ILE A 346 3.00 34.89 1.92
C ILE A 346 3.31 33.41 2.16
N ASP A 347 2.73 32.79 3.18
CA ASP A 347 3.03 31.39 3.58
C ASP A 347 3.01 30.40 2.40
N PRO A 348 2.01 30.42 1.49
CA PRO A 348 1.99 29.50 0.35
C PRO A 348 3.19 29.63 -0.59
N TYR A 349 3.79 30.82 -0.65
CA TYR A 349 4.90 31.13 -1.54
C TYR A 349 6.25 31.15 -0.80
N TRP A 350 6.25 30.91 0.51
CA TRP A 350 7.47 30.93 1.33
C TRP A 350 8.38 29.74 1.03
N THR A 351 7.80 28.55 0.94
CA THR A 351 8.51 27.30 0.65
C THR A 351 8.46 27.01 -0.85
N ILE A 352 9.63 26.94 -1.51
CA ILE A 352 9.70 26.65 -2.96
C ILE A 352 9.85 25.15 -3.21
N VAL A 353 8.98 24.58 -4.04
CA VAL A 353 9.08 23.19 -4.51
C VAL A 353 9.90 23.13 -5.80
N GLY A 354 11.08 22.53 -5.75
CA GLY A 354 11.88 22.19 -6.93
C GLY A 354 11.63 20.76 -7.40
N TYR A 355 11.02 20.59 -8.57
CA TYR A 355 10.75 19.28 -9.17
C TYR A 355 11.76 18.93 -10.26
N PHE A 356 12.32 17.72 -10.16
CA PHE A 356 13.39 17.23 -11.02
C PHE A 356 13.05 15.86 -11.62
N ASN A 357 13.41 15.68 -12.89
CA ASN A 357 13.15 14.45 -13.64
C ASN A 357 14.11 13.30 -13.28
N ALA A 358 15.25 13.62 -12.69
CA ALA A 358 16.26 12.64 -12.31
C ALA A 358 16.98 13.06 -11.02
N ILE A 359 17.32 12.07 -10.19
CA ILE A 359 18.06 12.27 -8.93
C ILE A 359 19.39 12.99 -9.16
N ARG A 360 20.06 12.75 -10.29
CA ARG A 360 21.29 13.44 -10.66
C ARG A 360 21.08 14.94 -10.88
N GLU A 361 19.96 15.34 -11.49
CA GLU A 361 19.63 16.76 -11.70
C GLU A 361 19.25 17.44 -10.38
N LEU A 362 18.51 16.72 -9.53
CA LEU A 362 18.18 17.16 -8.18
C LEU A 362 19.45 17.42 -7.35
N ALA A 363 20.39 16.48 -7.33
CA ALA A 363 21.65 16.62 -6.60
C ALA A 363 22.48 17.82 -7.10
N GLY A 364 22.52 18.03 -8.43
CA GLY A 364 23.18 19.19 -9.02
C GLY A 364 22.52 20.51 -8.62
N ALA A 365 21.19 20.56 -8.52
CA ALA A 365 20.48 21.75 -8.08
C ALA A 365 20.66 22.05 -6.59
N ILE A 366 20.77 21.02 -5.74
CA ILE A 366 21.12 21.19 -4.32
C ILE A 366 22.52 21.80 -4.18
N ALA A 367 23.49 21.38 -5.01
CA ALA A 367 24.81 21.99 -5.01
C ALA A 367 24.76 23.48 -5.36
N LEU A 368 24.03 23.86 -6.42
CA LEU A 368 23.82 25.26 -6.79
C LEU A 368 23.08 26.05 -5.70
N TYR A 369 22.12 25.43 -5.02
CA TYR A 369 21.36 26.06 -3.93
C TYR A 369 22.26 26.39 -2.73
N LYS A 370 23.22 25.52 -2.41
CA LYS A 370 24.14 25.71 -1.28
C LYS A 370 25.25 26.73 -1.55
N GLN A 371 25.49 27.11 -2.81
CA GLN A 371 26.64 27.95 -3.18
C GLN A 371 26.19 29.16 -4.03
N ASP A 372 25.79 28.94 -5.28
CA ASP A 372 25.45 30.02 -6.22
C ASP A 372 24.22 30.85 -5.82
N VAL A 373 23.21 30.24 -5.16
CA VAL A 373 22.03 30.98 -4.67
C VAL A 373 22.40 31.94 -3.54
N ILE A 374 23.32 31.55 -2.66
CA ILE A 374 23.83 32.41 -1.57
C ILE A 374 24.54 33.61 -2.17
N ASP A 375 25.48 33.37 -3.08
CA ASP A 375 26.23 34.45 -3.74
C ASP A 375 25.27 35.41 -4.46
N ARG A 376 24.24 34.86 -5.09
CA ARG A 376 23.24 35.67 -5.79
C ARG A 376 22.38 36.51 -4.86
N PHE A 377 22.13 36.10 -3.62
CA PHE A 377 21.42 36.94 -2.65
C PHE A 377 22.19 38.22 -2.33
N GLN A 378 23.52 38.18 -2.30
CA GLN A 378 24.33 39.38 -2.09
C GLN A 378 24.09 40.41 -3.20
N ASP A 379 24.03 39.98 -4.46
CA ASP A 379 23.66 40.86 -5.58
C ASP A 379 22.23 41.42 -5.45
N LEU A 380 21.29 40.56 -5.05
CA LEU A 380 19.87 40.92 -4.96
C LEU A 380 19.56 41.85 -3.79
N SER A 381 20.37 41.82 -2.73
CA SER A 381 20.25 42.71 -1.57
C SER A 381 20.31 44.19 -1.97
N ARG A 382 21.13 44.53 -2.97
CA ARG A 382 21.24 45.89 -3.51
C ARG A 382 19.92 46.42 -4.08
N ARG A 383 19.05 45.51 -4.51
CA ARG A 383 17.74 45.83 -5.11
C ARG A 383 16.58 45.68 -4.11
N TYR A 384 16.65 44.67 -3.25
CA TYR A 384 15.53 44.26 -2.39
C TYR A 384 15.82 44.37 -0.89
N GLY A 385 16.87 45.08 -0.51
CA GLY A 385 17.20 45.35 0.89
C GLY A 385 17.80 44.14 1.59
N GLN A 386 17.17 43.70 2.68
CA GLN A 386 17.70 42.66 3.55
C GLN A 386 17.77 41.30 2.86
N ILE A 387 18.83 40.53 3.18
CA ILE A 387 19.03 39.20 2.62
C ILE A 387 18.19 38.18 3.39
N ARG A 388 17.49 37.30 2.65
CA ARG A 388 16.84 36.13 3.23
C ARG A 388 17.89 35.13 3.72
N SER A 389 17.74 34.64 4.95
CA SER A 389 18.52 33.49 5.42
C SER A 389 18.10 32.22 4.66
N LEU A 390 19.08 31.47 4.15
CA LEU A 390 18.81 30.10 3.69
C LEU A 390 18.65 29.22 4.94
N GLY A 391 17.42 28.84 5.22
CA GLY A 391 17.11 27.78 6.18
C GLY A 391 17.32 26.39 5.59
N ASP A 392 16.94 25.39 6.37
CA ASP A 392 16.97 23.99 5.95
C ASP A 392 16.11 23.74 4.70
N TYR A 393 16.56 22.78 3.89
CA TYR A 393 15.81 22.23 2.78
C TYR A 393 15.36 20.81 3.09
N VAL A 394 14.23 20.41 2.51
CA VAL A 394 13.72 19.04 2.58
C VAL A 394 13.98 18.37 1.23
N GLU A 395 14.77 17.30 1.21
CA GLU A 395 14.79 16.41 0.05
C GLU A 395 13.60 15.45 0.16
N LEU A 396 12.88 15.21 -0.93
CA LEU A 396 11.81 14.22 -1.08
C LEU A 396 12.12 13.36 -2.32
N SER A 397 12.97 12.34 -2.16
CA SER A 397 13.43 11.47 -3.24
C SER A 397 13.35 9.99 -2.84
N SER A 398 13.54 9.07 -3.80
CA SER A 398 13.50 7.61 -3.54
C SER A 398 14.59 7.09 -2.60
N ARG A 399 15.45 7.98 -2.10
CA ARG A 399 16.48 7.68 -1.09
C ARG A 399 15.96 7.77 0.34
N ILE A 400 14.77 8.32 0.56
CA ILE A 400 14.21 8.50 1.91
C ILE A 400 13.55 7.20 2.36
N GLY A 401 13.85 6.80 3.59
CA GLY A 401 13.19 5.65 4.21
C GLY A 401 11.70 5.92 4.42
N SER A 402 10.87 4.88 4.25
CA SER A 402 9.41 4.98 4.45
C SER A 402 9.02 5.45 5.84
N THR A 403 9.87 5.25 6.86
CA THR A 403 9.66 5.71 8.24
C THR A 403 9.89 7.21 8.42
N ASP A 404 10.75 7.83 7.61
CA ASP A 404 11.12 9.24 7.74
C ASP A 404 10.17 10.15 6.96
N LEU A 405 9.59 9.64 5.87
CA LEU A 405 8.68 10.41 5.01
C LEU A 405 7.51 11.04 5.78
N PRO A 406 6.76 10.33 6.65
CA PRO A 406 5.69 10.94 7.44
C PRO A 406 6.15 12.10 8.32
N ILE A 407 7.38 12.05 8.84
CA ILE A 407 7.95 13.11 9.69
C ILE A 407 8.17 14.37 8.85
N TYR A 408 8.76 14.24 7.66
CA TYR A 408 8.96 15.38 6.77
C TYR A 408 7.64 16.00 6.29
N LEU A 409 6.63 15.16 6.00
CA LEU A 409 5.30 15.65 5.63
C LEU A 409 4.65 16.42 6.78
N ASP A 410 4.71 15.90 8.01
CA ASP A 410 4.18 16.57 9.20
C ASP A 410 4.88 17.92 9.46
N ILE A 411 6.20 17.98 9.28
CA ILE A 411 6.97 19.23 9.37
C ILE A 411 6.50 20.22 8.31
N LEU A 412 6.37 19.78 7.06
CA LEU A 412 5.97 20.65 5.95
C LEU A 412 4.52 21.16 6.10
N GLU A 413 3.64 20.39 6.72
CA GLU A 413 2.26 20.76 6.97
C GLU A 413 2.12 21.71 8.17
N LYS A 414 2.79 21.42 9.30
CA LYS A 414 2.62 22.19 10.55
C LYS A 414 3.46 23.46 10.62
N LYS A 415 4.71 23.43 10.11
CA LYS A 415 5.59 24.59 10.19
C LYS A 415 5.17 25.64 9.16
N THR A 416 4.34 26.58 9.59
CA THR A 416 3.81 27.70 8.80
C THR A 416 4.23 29.04 9.39
N LEU A 417 4.28 30.09 8.57
CA LEU A 417 4.56 31.47 9.02
C LEU A 417 3.52 32.01 10.01
N LEU A 418 2.33 31.40 10.06
CA LEU A 418 1.27 31.76 11.01
C LEU A 418 1.61 31.34 12.44
N GLN A 419 2.29 30.21 12.59
CA GLN A 419 2.55 29.58 13.90
C GLN A 419 4.01 29.66 14.32
N PHE A 420 4.93 29.80 13.37
CA PHE A 420 6.37 29.72 13.61
C PHE A 420 7.10 30.97 13.10
N SER A 421 8.33 31.17 13.58
CA SER A 421 9.18 32.24 13.05
C SER A 421 9.65 31.90 11.62
N PRO A 422 9.94 32.91 10.78
CA PRO A 422 10.40 32.67 9.40
C PRO A 422 11.61 31.73 9.27
N GLU A 423 12.49 31.70 10.28
CA GLU A 423 13.68 30.87 10.35
C GLU A 423 13.38 29.39 10.61
N GLU A 424 12.23 29.09 11.23
CA GLU A 424 11.81 27.74 11.57
C GLU A 424 11.05 27.05 10.43
N VAL A 425 10.51 27.84 9.48
CA VAL A 425 9.70 27.34 8.37
C VAL A 425 10.60 26.88 7.20
N PRO A 426 10.47 25.64 6.71
CA PRO A 426 11.26 25.13 5.60
C PRO A 426 11.24 26.03 4.37
N VAL A 427 12.42 26.30 3.80
CA VAL A 427 12.58 27.30 2.73
C VAL A 427 12.47 26.66 1.34
N ALA A 428 12.93 25.43 1.20
CA ALA A 428 12.97 24.73 -0.08
C ALA A 428 12.65 23.24 0.06
N ILE A 429 11.97 22.69 -0.95
CA ILE A 429 11.75 21.26 -1.13
C ILE A 429 12.42 20.85 -2.45
N PHE A 430 13.23 19.80 -2.44
CA PHE A 430 13.84 19.22 -3.64
C PHE A 430 13.25 17.84 -3.86
N THR A 431 12.57 17.62 -4.97
CA THR A 431 11.80 16.38 -5.16
C THR A 431 11.80 15.84 -6.59
N THR A 432 11.46 14.56 -6.72
CA THR A 432 11.26 13.85 -7.99
C THR A 432 9.81 13.34 -8.09
N ASN A 433 9.57 12.23 -8.80
CA ASN A 433 8.26 11.63 -8.99
C ASN A 433 7.51 11.31 -7.68
N ILE A 434 8.20 11.20 -6.53
CA ILE A 434 7.55 10.96 -5.23
C ILE A 434 6.54 12.06 -4.90
N PHE A 435 6.81 13.31 -5.27
CA PHE A 435 5.85 14.39 -5.03
C PHE A 435 4.55 14.19 -5.80
N GLY A 436 4.61 13.63 -7.00
CA GLY A 436 3.43 13.37 -7.83
C GLY A 436 2.49 12.32 -7.23
N VAL A 437 3.01 11.43 -6.37
CA VAL A 437 2.30 10.23 -5.88
C VAL A 437 2.15 10.28 -4.36
N GLY A 438 0.92 10.41 -3.86
CA GLY A 438 0.60 10.20 -2.43
C GLY A 438 1.07 11.28 -1.45
N VAL A 439 1.73 12.36 -1.90
CA VAL A 439 2.03 13.54 -1.06
C VAL A 439 0.90 14.56 -1.19
N ASP A 440 0.36 15.00 -0.06
CA ASP A 440 -0.61 16.09 0.00
C ASP A 440 -0.21 17.12 1.05
N ILE A 441 0.24 18.31 0.60
CA ILE A 441 0.59 19.43 1.47
C ILE A 441 -0.21 20.65 0.96
N PRO A 442 -1.42 20.89 1.50
CA PRO A 442 -2.38 21.82 0.92
C PRO A 442 -1.90 23.27 0.80
N ARG A 443 -0.96 23.69 1.66
CA ARG A 443 -0.49 25.08 1.75
C ARG A 443 0.47 25.49 0.64
N LEU A 444 1.10 24.55 -0.06
CA LEU A 444 2.16 24.89 -1.03
C LEU A 444 1.58 25.60 -2.27
N GLY A 445 2.17 26.75 -2.61
CA GLY A 445 1.73 27.62 -3.70
C GLY A 445 2.82 27.97 -4.72
N LEU A 446 4.09 27.61 -4.52
CA LEU A 446 5.18 27.96 -5.44
C LEU A 446 6.02 26.75 -5.85
N MET A 447 6.13 26.52 -7.16
CA MET A 447 6.86 25.39 -7.72
C MET A 447 7.74 25.81 -8.90
N ILE A 448 8.95 25.26 -8.95
CA ILE A 448 9.86 25.32 -10.09
C ILE A 448 9.99 23.91 -10.69
N VAL A 449 9.62 23.75 -11.96
CA VAL A 449 9.78 22.50 -12.71
C VAL A 449 11.03 22.61 -13.58
N HIS A 450 12.00 21.71 -13.38
CA HIS A 450 13.27 21.71 -14.11
C HIS A 450 13.21 20.84 -15.37
N GLY A 451 12.81 21.47 -16.48
CA GLY A 451 12.59 20.82 -17.78
C GLY A 451 11.30 20.03 -17.83
N GLN A 452 10.82 19.71 -19.05
CA GLN A 452 9.58 18.95 -19.19
C GLN A 452 9.75 17.53 -18.64
N PRO A 453 8.84 17.03 -17.80
CA PRO A 453 8.81 15.63 -17.41
C PRO A 453 8.69 14.65 -18.59
N LYS A 454 9.02 13.38 -18.35
CA LYS A 454 8.98 12.37 -19.41
C LYS A 454 7.58 12.15 -19.96
N THR A 455 6.55 12.29 -19.11
CA THR A 455 5.15 12.14 -19.46
C THR A 455 4.34 13.36 -19.04
N THR A 456 3.29 13.65 -19.79
CA THR A 456 2.35 14.73 -19.44
C THR A 456 1.58 14.40 -18.16
N SER A 457 1.26 13.12 -17.91
CA SER A 457 0.63 12.70 -16.65
C SER A 457 1.47 13.08 -15.44
N ALA A 458 2.78 12.83 -15.45
CA ALA A 458 3.66 13.19 -14.35
C ALA A 458 3.73 14.71 -14.14
N TYR A 459 3.71 15.50 -15.22
CA TYR A 459 3.65 16.96 -15.14
C TYR A 459 2.35 17.45 -14.47
N ILE A 460 1.20 16.92 -14.88
CA ILE A 460 -0.11 17.27 -14.31
C ILE A 460 -0.17 16.86 -12.83
N GLN A 461 0.25 15.64 -12.49
CA GLN A 461 0.23 15.13 -11.12
C GLN A 461 1.13 15.95 -10.19
N ALA A 462 2.37 16.23 -10.61
CA ALA A 462 3.33 16.98 -9.81
C ALA A 462 2.89 18.44 -9.63
N THR A 463 2.51 19.12 -10.70
CA THR A 463 2.04 20.52 -10.62
C THR A 463 0.67 20.64 -9.96
N GLY A 464 -0.13 19.57 -10.00
CA GLY A 464 -1.42 19.42 -9.32
C GLY A 464 -1.35 19.42 -7.80
N ARG A 465 -0.14 19.25 -7.21
CA ARG A 465 0.08 19.27 -5.76
C ARG A 465 0.20 20.66 -5.16
N ILE A 466 0.37 21.71 -5.97
CA ILE A 466 0.40 23.09 -5.48
C ILE A 466 -0.85 23.87 -5.88
N GLY A 467 -1.13 24.97 -5.17
CA GLY A 467 -2.26 25.86 -5.47
C GLY A 467 -3.62 25.22 -5.21
N ARG A 468 -3.74 24.40 -4.14
CA ARG A 468 -4.97 23.69 -3.75
C ARG A 468 -5.88 24.50 -2.82
N GLN A 469 -5.31 25.21 -1.85
CA GLN A 469 -6.06 26.09 -0.93
C GLN A 469 -6.12 27.54 -1.42
N LYS A 470 -5.02 28.03 -1.98
CA LYS A 470 -4.86 29.39 -2.53
C LYS A 470 -4.36 29.28 -3.97
N ALA A 471 -4.30 30.40 -4.69
CA ALA A 471 -3.65 30.45 -5.99
C ALA A 471 -2.19 29.99 -5.89
N GLY A 472 -1.67 29.37 -6.94
CA GLY A 472 -0.29 28.90 -7.03
C GLY A 472 0.39 29.35 -8.31
N ILE A 473 1.72 29.33 -8.30
CA ILE A 473 2.58 29.70 -9.43
C ILE A 473 3.51 28.51 -9.74
N VAL A 474 3.44 28.06 -10.99
CA VAL A 474 4.31 27.00 -11.53
C VAL A 474 5.26 27.64 -12.55
N VAL A 475 6.54 27.73 -12.20
CA VAL A 475 7.60 28.20 -13.10
C VAL A 475 8.29 27.00 -13.72
N THR A 476 8.12 26.78 -15.02
CA THR A 476 8.81 25.71 -15.76
C THR A 476 10.01 26.28 -16.50
N PHE A 477 11.22 25.84 -16.13
CA PHE A 477 12.43 26.22 -16.83
C PHE A 477 12.78 25.20 -17.92
N TYR A 478 12.73 25.62 -19.18
CA TYR A 478 13.03 24.82 -20.35
C TYR A 478 14.46 25.07 -20.84
N LYS A 479 15.25 24.00 -20.92
CA LYS A 479 16.65 24.10 -21.39
C LYS A 479 16.67 24.23 -22.92
N ALA A 480 17.14 25.36 -23.42
CA ALA A 480 17.22 25.63 -24.87
C ALA A 480 18.03 24.57 -25.65
N THR A 481 19.03 23.95 -25.01
CA THR A 481 19.86 22.89 -25.61
C THR A 481 19.17 21.53 -25.69
N ARG A 482 17.99 21.36 -25.09
CA ARG A 482 17.19 20.13 -25.16
C ARG A 482 16.05 20.33 -26.16
N PRO A 483 16.06 19.66 -27.32
CA PRO A 483 15.02 19.82 -28.34
C PRO A 483 13.60 19.62 -27.79
N ARG A 484 13.41 18.64 -26.90
CA ARG A 484 12.12 18.40 -26.23
C ARG A 484 11.66 19.60 -25.40
N ASP A 485 12.53 20.15 -24.56
CA ASP A 485 12.18 21.29 -23.71
C ASP A 485 11.91 22.53 -24.56
N LEU A 486 12.71 22.76 -25.61
CA LEU A 486 12.50 23.87 -26.54
C LEU A 486 11.14 23.78 -27.24
N SER A 487 10.77 22.58 -27.73
CA SER A 487 9.46 22.36 -28.34
C SER A 487 8.31 22.66 -27.37
N HIS A 488 8.39 22.18 -26.13
CA HIS A 488 7.36 22.49 -25.12
C HIS A 488 7.27 23.98 -24.79
N TYR A 489 8.40 24.71 -24.82
CA TYR A 489 8.41 26.15 -24.63
C TYR A 489 7.77 26.90 -25.81
N GLU A 490 8.11 26.54 -27.05
CA GLU A 490 7.54 27.17 -28.25
C GLU A 490 6.02 27.01 -28.33
N TYR A 491 5.50 25.86 -27.91
CA TYR A 491 4.06 25.57 -27.88
C TYR A 491 3.43 25.75 -26.50
N PHE A 492 4.06 26.47 -25.57
CA PHE A 492 3.70 26.49 -24.15
C PHE A 492 2.22 26.78 -23.88
N ILE A 493 1.68 27.84 -24.48
CA ILE A 493 0.27 28.24 -24.28
C ILE A 493 -0.68 27.17 -24.82
N GLY A 494 -0.44 26.70 -26.05
CA GLY A 494 -1.25 25.66 -26.67
C GLY A 494 -1.22 24.35 -25.87
N TYR A 495 -0.03 23.94 -25.43
CA TYR A 495 0.17 22.77 -24.57
C TYR A 495 -0.61 22.88 -23.26
N HIS A 496 -0.49 24.02 -22.55
CA HIS A 496 -1.16 24.23 -21.26
C HIS A 496 -2.70 24.36 -21.38
N SER A 497 -3.19 24.94 -22.48
CA SER A 497 -4.63 25.03 -22.75
C SER A 497 -5.30 23.66 -23.00
N MET A 498 -4.51 22.66 -23.39
CA MET A 498 -4.98 21.33 -23.79
C MET A 498 -4.22 20.19 -23.09
N LEU A 499 -3.70 20.38 -21.87
CA LEU A 499 -2.83 19.40 -21.18
C LEU A 499 -3.36 17.96 -21.21
N HIS A 500 -4.64 17.78 -20.88
CA HIS A 500 -5.27 16.45 -20.85
C HIS A 500 -5.30 15.74 -22.22
N ARG A 501 -5.23 16.48 -23.33
CA ARG A 501 -5.14 15.91 -24.68
C ARG A 501 -3.78 15.23 -24.94
N PHE A 502 -2.73 15.74 -24.30
CA PHE A 502 -1.36 15.26 -24.45
C PHE A 502 -1.00 14.14 -23.47
N VAL A 503 -1.87 13.84 -22.50
CA VAL A 503 -1.74 12.65 -21.64
C VAL A 503 -1.57 11.41 -22.52
N GLU A 504 -0.53 10.66 -22.24
CA GLU A 504 -0.20 9.43 -22.94
C GLU A 504 -1.22 8.34 -22.59
N PRO A 505 -1.62 7.49 -23.55
CA PRO A 505 -2.47 6.35 -23.23
C PRO A 505 -1.68 5.33 -22.42
N ILE A 506 -2.32 4.78 -21.38
CA ILE A 506 -1.69 3.78 -20.52
C ILE A 506 -1.46 2.46 -21.27
N THR A 507 -0.23 1.96 -21.20
CA THR A 507 0.19 0.71 -21.84
C THR A 507 0.18 -0.44 -20.82
N VAL A 508 -0.77 -1.35 -20.96
CA VAL A 508 -0.86 -2.58 -20.15
C VAL A 508 -1.08 -3.78 -21.08
N TYR A 509 -0.31 -4.85 -20.87
CA TYR A 509 -0.37 -6.06 -21.68
C TYR A 509 -0.24 -7.32 -20.79
N PRO A 510 -1.33 -7.75 -20.13
CA PRO A 510 -1.29 -8.83 -19.16
C PRO A 510 -0.80 -10.18 -19.70
N PHE A 511 -1.10 -10.48 -20.95
CA PHE A 511 -0.68 -11.73 -21.60
C PHE A 511 0.57 -11.56 -22.47
N ALA A 512 1.41 -10.54 -22.24
CA ALA A 512 2.70 -10.45 -22.91
C ALA A 512 3.59 -11.65 -22.52
N PRO A 513 4.43 -12.21 -23.41
CA PRO A 513 5.21 -13.42 -23.13
C PRO A 513 5.99 -13.38 -21.81
N ARG A 514 6.75 -12.29 -21.56
CA ARG A 514 7.52 -12.11 -20.32
C ARG A 514 6.66 -12.04 -19.05
N VAL A 515 5.43 -11.55 -19.17
CA VAL A 515 4.48 -11.52 -18.04
C VAL A 515 3.97 -12.94 -17.76
N ARG A 516 3.62 -13.69 -18.80
CA ARG A 516 3.18 -15.08 -18.67
C ARG A 516 4.27 -15.98 -18.11
N ASP A 517 5.50 -15.85 -18.60
CA ASP A 517 6.65 -16.60 -18.11
C ASP A 517 6.84 -16.43 -16.59
N ARG A 518 6.70 -15.20 -16.09
CA ARG A 518 6.87 -14.89 -14.66
C ARG A 518 5.65 -15.20 -13.80
N ALA A 519 4.45 -15.06 -14.34
CA ALA A 519 3.22 -15.12 -13.56
C ALA A 519 2.46 -16.44 -13.70
N LYS A 520 2.72 -17.29 -14.71
CA LYS A 520 1.97 -18.54 -14.92
C LYS A 520 2.04 -19.47 -13.71
N GLY A 521 3.23 -19.74 -13.18
CA GLY A 521 3.41 -20.60 -12.01
C GLY A 521 2.66 -20.08 -10.78
N PRO A 522 2.92 -18.82 -10.36
CA PRO A 522 2.18 -18.15 -9.30
C PRO A 522 0.67 -18.17 -9.49
N LEU A 523 0.18 -17.96 -10.71
CA LEU A 523 -1.23 -17.93 -11.03
C LEU A 523 -1.89 -19.30 -10.83
N LEU A 524 -1.25 -20.36 -11.34
CA LEU A 524 -1.70 -21.74 -11.17
C LEU A 524 -1.74 -22.13 -9.68
N VAL A 525 -0.66 -21.81 -8.96
CA VAL A 525 -0.53 -22.13 -7.53
C VAL A 525 -1.54 -21.36 -6.68
N ALA A 526 -1.75 -20.06 -6.93
CA ALA A 526 -2.71 -19.25 -6.19
C ALA A 526 -4.15 -19.75 -6.38
N LEU A 527 -4.54 -20.10 -7.61
CA LEU A 527 -5.88 -20.64 -7.87
C LEU A 527 -6.11 -21.97 -7.14
N LEU A 528 -5.15 -22.91 -7.18
CA LEU A 528 -5.27 -24.18 -6.44
C LEU A 528 -5.26 -23.99 -4.92
N ARG A 529 -4.39 -23.12 -4.40
CA ARG A 529 -4.21 -22.96 -2.95
C ARG A 529 -5.33 -22.17 -2.31
N CYS A 530 -5.88 -21.16 -2.98
CA CYS A 530 -6.83 -20.23 -2.38
C CYS A 530 -8.30 -20.52 -2.73
N ALA A 531 -8.59 -21.17 -3.85
CA ALA A 531 -9.98 -21.45 -4.24
C ALA A 531 -10.65 -22.47 -3.32
N GLY A 532 -11.93 -22.23 -3.01
CA GLY A 532 -12.86 -23.27 -2.56
C GLY A 532 -13.64 -23.86 -3.74
N GLU A 533 -13.91 -23.04 -4.75
CA GLU A 533 -14.59 -23.41 -5.99
C GLU A 533 -14.04 -22.57 -7.15
N ILE A 534 -14.04 -23.15 -8.36
CA ILE A 534 -13.74 -22.45 -9.61
C ILE A 534 -14.80 -22.85 -10.64
N ASP A 535 -15.69 -21.93 -10.99
CA ASP A 535 -16.67 -22.09 -12.10
C ASP A 535 -17.47 -23.41 -11.99
N GLY A 536 -18.07 -23.64 -10.81
CA GLY A 536 -18.87 -24.83 -10.48
C GLY A 536 -18.06 -26.07 -10.06
N ILE A 537 -16.73 -26.02 -10.09
CA ILE A 537 -15.86 -27.13 -9.67
C ILE A 537 -15.30 -26.85 -8.29
N THR A 538 -15.67 -27.67 -7.32
CA THR A 538 -15.07 -27.65 -5.98
C THR A 538 -13.58 -27.95 -6.06
N VAL A 539 -12.76 -27.10 -5.45
CA VAL A 539 -11.32 -27.30 -5.37
C VAL A 539 -11.00 -27.94 -4.02
N PRO A 540 -10.41 -29.15 -3.98
CA PRO A 540 -10.09 -29.82 -2.72
C PRO A 540 -9.19 -28.98 -1.82
N SER A 541 -9.50 -28.93 -0.53
CA SER A 541 -8.75 -28.11 0.42
C SER A 541 -7.29 -28.55 0.58
N ASP A 542 -6.99 -29.81 0.22
CA ASP A 542 -5.65 -30.40 0.26
C ASP A 542 -4.58 -29.58 -0.49
N TRP A 543 -4.96 -28.93 -1.58
CA TRP A 543 -4.05 -28.11 -2.37
C TRP A 543 -3.45 -26.95 -1.57
N GLY A 544 -4.22 -26.37 -0.64
CA GLY A 544 -3.77 -25.26 0.20
C GLY A 544 -2.85 -25.67 1.35
N ILE A 545 -2.77 -26.97 1.69
CA ILE A 545 -2.10 -27.41 2.91
C ILE A 545 -0.58 -27.28 2.76
N GLU A 546 0.03 -26.67 3.78
CA GLU A 546 1.48 -26.65 3.92
C GLU A 546 1.83 -26.55 5.41
N GLN A 547 2.14 -27.71 5.99
CA GLN A 547 2.40 -27.87 7.41
C GLN A 547 3.81 -28.38 7.64
N LYS A 548 4.51 -27.74 8.56
CA LYS A 548 5.74 -28.30 9.12
C LYS A 548 5.35 -29.24 10.25
N LEU A 549 5.88 -30.46 10.27
CA LEU A 549 5.62 -31.49 11.28
C LEU A 549 6.76 -31.58 12.32
N ARG A 550 6.53 -32.30 13.42
CA ARG A 550 7.61 -32.62 14.37
C ARG A 550 8.72 -33.40 13.66
N GLY A 551 9.97 -33.17 14.06
CA GLY A 551 11.14 -33.76 13.39
C GLY A 551 11.59 -33.03 12.11
N GLY A 552 10.88 -31.98 11.67
CA GLY A 552 11.30 -31.14 10.54
C GLY A 552 10.84 -31.63 9.16
N HIS A 553 9.98 -32.65 9.12
CA HIS A 553 9.26 -33.07 7.92
C HIS A 553 8.21 -32.02 7.52
N TYR A 554 7.80 -32.03 6.25
CA TYR A 554 6.70 -31.21 5.75
C TYR A 554 5.61 -32.10 5.20
N TYR A 555 4.37 -31.66 5.40
CA TYR A 555 3.21 -32.15 4.69
C TYR A 555 2.72 -31.00 3.81
N SER A 556 2.81 -31.16 2.50
CA SER A 556 2.45 -30.15 1.52
C SER A 556 1.48 -30.73 0.51
N GLY A 557 0.56 -29.92 0.01
CA GLY A 557 -0.28 -30.25 -1.14
C GLY A 557 0.47 -30.24 -2.48
N ALA A 558 1.70 -29.73 -2.51
CA ALA A 558 2.47 -29.60 -3.76
C ALA A 558 2.68 -30.93 -4.52
N PRO A 559 2.97 -32.08 -3.87
CA PRO A 559 3.11 -33.36 -4.55
C PRO A 559 1.81 -33.93 -5.14
N LEU A 560 0.62 -33.41 -4.78
CA LEU A 560 -0.67 -33.91 -5.30
C LEU A 560 -0.75 -33.84 -6.83
N MET A 561 0.03 -32.95 -7.45
CA MET A 561 0.13 -32.84 -8.92
C MET A 561 0.63 -34.14 -9.58
N LYS A 562 1.32 -35.02 -8.82
CA LYS A 562 1.68 -36.37 -9.24
C LYS A 562 0.46 -37.16 -9.68
N ASP A 563 -0.59 -37.18 -8.88
CA ASP A 563 -1.75 -38.04 -9.12
C ASP A 563 -2.92 -37.27 -9.72
N ARG A 564 -2.99 -35.95 -9.48
CA ARG A 564 -4.14 -35.10 -9.83
C ARG A 564 -3.96 -34.23 -11.08
N ARG A 565 -2.90 -34.45 -11.86
CA ARG A 565 -2.57 -33.61 -13.04
C ARG A 565 -3.74 -33.40 -14.01
N TYR A 566 -4.58 -34.43 -14.19
CA TYR A 566 -5.69 -34.43 -15.13
C TYR A 566 -7.07 -34.30 -14.46
N GLU A 567 -7.11 -33.98 -13.16
CA GLU A 567 -8.36 -33.81 -12.44
C GLU A 567 -9.12 -32.55 -12.88
N PRO A 568 -10.46 -32.50 -12.69
CA PRO A 568 -11.30 -31.40 -13.16
C PRO A 568 -10.84 -30.01 -12.67
N GLU A 569 -10.39 -29.87 -11.42
CA GLU A 569 -9.97 -28.58 -10.88
C GLU A 569 -8.73 -28.02 -11.57
N VAL A 570 -7.77 -28.89 -11.93
CA VAL A 570 -6.53 -28.49 -12.61
C VAL A 570 -6.83 -28.07 -14.06
N ASN A 571 -7.67 -28.85 -14.74
CA ASN A 571 -8.10 -28.50 -16.10
C ASN A 571 -8.95 -27.22 -16.14
N LYS A 572 -9.78 -26.99 -15.12
CA LYS A 572 -10.60 -25.78 -15.03
C LYS A 572 -9.76 -24.51 -14.88
N ILE A 573 -8.64 -24.57 -14.14
CA ILE A 573 -7.72 -23.43 -14.04
C ILE A 573 -7.18 -23.03 -15.42
N ILE A 574 -6.78 -23.99 -16.25
CA ILE A 574 -6.34 -23.72 -17.63
C ILE A 574 -7.46 -23.03 -18.42
N TYR A 575 -8.69 -23.53 -18.29
CA TYR A 575 -9.86 -22.93 -18.94
C TYR A 575 -10.09 -21.47 -18.53
N VAL A 576 -10.05 -21.17 -17.23
CA VAL A 576 -10.26 -19.81 -16.70
C VAL A 576 -9.22 -18.83 -17.23
N ILE A 577 -7.94 -19.21 -17.20
CA ILE A 577 -6.84 -18.38 -17.71
C ILE A 577 -6.98 -18.15 -19.23
N LYS A 578 -7.32 -19.20 -20.00
CA LYS A 578 -7.57 -19.10 -21.45
C LYS A 578 -8.77 -18.24 -21.77
N ASN A 579 -9.87 -18.41 -21.03
CA ASN A 579 -11.08 -17.61 -21.20
C ASN A 579 -10.78 -16.13 -20.95
N ARG A 580 -9.98 -15.82 -19.93
CA ARG A 580 -9.51 -14.46 -19.69
C ARG A 580 -8.67 -13.93 -20.86
N GLY A 581 -7.73 -14.73 -21.35
CA GLY A 581 -6.89 -14.39 -22.51
C GLY A 581 -7.70 -14.10 -23.77
N ARG A 582 -8.70 -14.93 -24.09
CA ARG A 582 -9.61 -14.75 -25.24
C ARG A 582 -10.39 -13.44 -25.17
N ASN A 583 -10.78 -13.03 -23.96
CA ASN A 583 -11.57 -11.82 -23.72
C ASN A 583 -10.76 -10.52 -23.66
N GLN A 584 -9.43 -10.60 -23.81
CA GLN A 584 -8.57 -9.41 -23.91
C GLN A 584 -8.93 -8.55 -25.15
N PRO A 585 -8.56 -7.26 -25.16
CA PRO A 585 -8.66 -6.42 -26.36
C PRO A 585 -7.93 -7.07 -27.55
N ALA A 586 -8.45 -6.93 -28.78
CA ALA A 586 -7.99 -7.67 -29.95
C ALA A 586 -6.45 -7.69 -30.15
N ARG A 587 -5.77 -6.55 -30.01
CA ARG A 587 -4.30 -6.44 -30.15
C ARG A 587 -3.49 -7.03 -28.98
N ARG A 588 -4.15 -7.38 -27.89
CA ARG A 588 -3.57 -7.92 -26.64
C ARG A 588 -3.99 -9.36 -26.37
N ARG A 589 -4.71 -9.99 -27.30
CA ARG A 589 -5.11 -11.40 -27.18
C ARG A 589 -3.89 -12.29 -27.43
N PRO A 590 -3.55 -13.20 -26.51
CA PRO A 590 -2.57 -14.23 -26.80
C PRO A 590 -3.12 -15.20 -27.84
N ASN A 591 -2.22 -15.90 -28.54
CA ASN A 591 -2.61 -17.08 -29.30
C ASN A 591 -3.15 -18.14 -28.32
N PRO A 592 -4.40 -18.61 -28.51
CA PRO A 592 -5.03 -19.53 -27.57
C PRO A 592 -4.35 -20.91 -27.52
N ASN A 593 -3.70 -21.34 -28.60
CA ASN A 593 -2.99 -22.62 -28.64
C ASN A 593 -1.66 -22.51 -27.93
N ASP A 594 -0.87 -21.46 -28.21
CA ASP A 594 0.40 -21.22 -27.53
C ASP A 594 0.19 -21.09 -26.01
N LEU A 595 -0.85 -20.35 -25.59
CA LEU A 595 -1.20 -20.22 -24.17
C LEU A 595 -1.60 -21.56 -23.55
N ASP A 596 -2.37 -22.38 -24.26
CA ASP A 596 -2.77 -23.71 -23.78
C ASP A 596 -1.57 -24.63 -23.60
N THR A 597 -0.68 -24.69 -24.59
CA THR A 597 0.56 -25.47 -24.54
C THR A 597 1.47 -24.97 -23.43
N GLU A 598 1.63 -23.65 -23.25
CA GLU A 598 2.48 -23.07 -22.20
C GLU A 598 1.98 -23.42 -20.79
N LEU A 599 0.66 -23.34 -20.56
CA LEU A 599 0.05 -23.70 -19.27
C LEU A 599 0.14 -25.20 -18.99
N LYS A 600 -0.15 -26.04 -19.99
CA LYS A 600 -0.03 -27.50 -19.87
C LYS A 600 1.41 -27.92 -19.61
N SER A 601 2.37 -27.38 -20.35
CA SER A 601 3.80 -27.64 -20.14
C SER A 601 4.21 -27.30 -18.71
N GLY A 602 3.81 -26.14 -18.17
CA GLY A 602 4.15 -25.78 -16.79
C GLY A 602 3.55 -26.73 -15.74
N LEU A 603 2.34 -27.24 -15.97
CA LEU A 603 1.73 -28.25 -15.11
C LEU A 603 2.37 -29.63 -15.28
N ASP A 604 2.81 -29.98 -16.48
CA ASP A 604 3.52 -31.22 -16.78
C ASP A 604 4.92 -31.21 -16.13
N ASP A 605 5.60 -30.07 -16.13
CA ASP A 605 6.86 -29.87 -15.38
C ASP A 605 6.65 -30.05 -13.88
N TRP A 606 5.56 -29.49 -13.32
CA TRP A 606 5.18 -29.70 -11.93
C TRP A 606 4.90 -31.18 -11.65
N HIS A 607 4.14 -31.85 -12.51
CA HIS A 607 3.85 -33.28 -12.41
C HIS A 607 5.14 -34.12 -12.42
N ASN A 608 6.03 -33.86 -13.36
CA ASN A 608 7.31 -34.57 -13.51
C ASN A 608 8.23 -34.40 -12.29
N ILE A 609 8.29 -33.18 -11.73
CA ILE A 609 9.06 -32.92 -10.51
C ILE A 609 8.40 -33.58 -9.29
N SER A 610 7.07 -33.58 -9.21
CA SER A 610 6.31 -34.24 -8.13
C SER A 610 6.50 -35.77 -8.13
N MET A 611 6.61 -36.39 -9.31
CA MET A 611 6.92 -37.82 -9.46
C MET A 611 8.30 -38.20 -8.89
N LYS A 612 9.26 -37.27 -8.92
CA LYS A 612 10.65 -37.50 -8.51
C LYS A 612 10.94 -37.10 -7.06
N ASN A 613 10.08 -36.28 -6.45
CA ASN A 613 10.35 -35.65 -5.16
C ASN A 613 9.09 -35.71 -4.27
N GLU A 614 9.07 -36.65 -3.32
CA GLU A 614 7.96 -36.77 -2.35
C GLU A 614 7.96 -35.65 -1.30
N ASP A 615 9.10 -34.97 -1.08
CA ASP A 615 9.26 -33.86 -0.15
C ASP A 615 9.11 -32.46 -0.80
N LEU A 616 8.52 -32.40 -1.99
CA LEU A 616 8.23 -31.15 -2.71
C LEU A 616 7.31 -30.23 -1.88
N VAL A 617 7.70 -28.98 -1.75
CA VAL A 617 6.90 -27.92 -1.08
C VAL A 617 6.59 -26.78 -2.05
N TYR A 618 5.64 -25.91 -1.73
CA TYR A 618 5.31 -24.79 -2.62
C TYR A 618 6.41 -23.75 -2.64
N TRP A 619 6.94 -23.39 -1.48
CA TRP A 619 8.02 -22.42 -1.34
C TRP A 619 8.74 -22.58 0.01
N GLU A 620 10.06 -22.41 0.02
CA GLU A 620 10.87 -22.36 1.24
C GLU A 620 11.88 -21.21 1.14
N ARG A 621 11.81 -20.26 2.10
CA ARG A 621 12.78 -19.17 2.16
C ARG A 621 14.16 -19.71 2.52
N ARG A 622 15.20 -19.26 1.80
CA ARG A 622 16.59 -19.62 2.11
C ARG A 622 16.96 -19.18 3.53
N SER A 623 17.42 -20.13 4.35
CA SER A 623 17.97 -19.84 5.67
C SER A 623 19.42 -19.37 5.55
N PRO A 624 19.86 -18.33 6.29
CA PRO A 624 21.26 -17.87 6.30
C PRO A 624 22.27 -18.96 6.71
N TYR A 625 21.80 -20.00 7.42
CA TYR A 625 22.65 -21.00 8.07
C TYR A 625 22.75 -22.35 7.32
N GLY A 626 22.58 -22.36 6.00
CA GLY A 626 23.07 -23.46 5.15
C GLY A 626 22.39 -24.83 5.31
N LYS A 627 21.07 -24.89 5.58
CA LYS A 627 20.33 -26.16 5.55
C LYS A 627 20.08 -26.64 4.11
N LYS A 628 20.01 -27.96 3.91
CA LYS A 628 19.57 -28.59 2.65
C LYS A 628 18.20 -28.02 2.27
N LEU A 629 18.13 -27.40 1.10
CA LEU A 629 16.91 -26.85 0.54
C LEU A 629 16.08 -27.98 -0.07
N ARG A 630 14.77 -27.96 0.16
CA ARG A 630 13.85 -28.88 -0.49
C ARG A 630 13.58 -28.44 -1.93
N PRO A 631 13.18 -29.38 -2.81
CA PRO A 631 12.52 -29.04 -4.06
C PRO A 631 11.34 -28.10 -3.81
N VAL A 632 11.17 -27.10 -4.68
CA VAL A 632 10.09 -26.10 -4.55
C VAL A 632 9.29 -25.95 -5.84
N VAL A 633 8.00 -25.66 -5.71
CA VAL A 633 7.16 -25.29 -6.86
C VAL A 633 7.48 -23.86 -7.32
N LEU A 634 7.64 -22.93 -6.40
CA LEU A 634 7.93 -21.52 -6.68
C LEU A 634 9.33 -21.17 -6.20
N GLY A 635 10.27 -20.95 -7.12
CA GLY A 635 11.63 -20.50 -6.81
C GLY A 635 11.77 -18.99 -6.98
N ASP A 636 12.30 -18.31 -5.95
CA ASP A 636 12.72 -16.90 -6.07
C ASP A 636 14.11 -16.79 -6.72
N PHE A 637 14.53 -15.56 -7.06
CA PHE A 637 15.84 -15.31 -7.67
C PHE A 637 17.01 -15.82 -6.82
N SER A 638 16.90 -15.74 -5.48
CA SER A 638 17.96 -16.14 -4.54
C SER A 638 18.15 -17.66 -4.46
N LEU A 639 17.08 -18.41 -4.75
CA LEU A 639 17.04 -19.87 -4.82
C LEU A 639 17.45 -20.37 -6.20
N THR A 640 16.92 -19.74 -7.25
CA THR A 640 17.13 -20.15 -8.67
C THR A 640 18.61 -20.14 -9.06
N GLY A 641 19.42 -19.22 -8.51
CA GLY A 641 20.87 -19.18 -8.76
C GLY A 641 21.68 -20.30 -8.09
N SER A 642 21.07 -21.23 -7.35
CA SER A 642 21.76 -22.30 -6.61
C SER A 642 21.67 -23.63 -7.38
N VAL A 643 22.81 -24.17 -7.81
CA VAL A 643 22.96 -25.28 -8.78
C VAL A 643 22.33 -26.64 -8.37
N ASN A 644 21.74 -26.78 -7.17
CA ASN A 644 21.36 -28.09 -6.60
C ASN A 644 19.92 -28.20 -6.06
N VAL A 645 18.97 -27.36 -6.50
CA VAL A 645 17.57 -27.44 -6.05
C VAL A 645 16.63 -27.61 -7.24
N ASN A 646 15.78 -28.64 -7.21
CA ASN A 646 14.72 -28.80 -8.20
C ASN A 646 13.66 -27.69 -8.00
N VAL A 647 13.44 -26.88 -9.03
CA VAL A 647 12.47 -25.79 -9.03
C VAL A 647 11.51 -26.00 -10.20
N VAL A 648 10.20 -25.93 -9.96
CA VAL A 648 9.19 -26.03 -11.03
C VAL A 648 9.10 -24.71 -11.80
N PHE A 649 8.81 -23.61 -11.11
CA PHE A 649 8.71 -22.28 -11.68
C PHE A 649 9.82 -21.39 -11.11
N GLU A 650 10.72 -20.97 -11.99
CA GLU A 650 11.88 -20.16 -11.63
C GLU A 650 11.59 -18.65 -11.63
N ASN A 651 12.40 -17.88 -10.89
CA ASN A 651 12.38 -16.41 -10.88
C ASN A 651 11.00 -15.78 -10.58
N VAL A 652 10.26 -16.40 -9.66
CA VAL A 652 8.95 -15.93 -9.24
C VAL A 652 9.08 -14.66 -8.37
N PRO A 653 8.29 -13.60 -8.65
CA PRO A 653 8.28 -12.39 -7.82
C PRO A 653 7.63 -12.59 -6.45
N LEU A 654 8.20 -11.95 -5.42
CA LEU A 654 7.58 -11.84 -4.09
C LEU A 654 6.81 -10.52 -3.90
N SER A 655 7.18 -9.48 -4.66
CA SER A 655 6.46 -8.23 -4.84
C SER A 655 6.27 -7.94 -6.33
N LEU A 656 5.15 -7.31 -6.69
CA LEU A 656 4.92 -6.85 -8.06
C LEU A 656 5.89 -5.75 -8.47
N ARG A 657 6.45 -5.00 -7.51
CA ARG A 657 7.44 -3.95 -7.74
C ARG A 657 8.85 -4.48 -8.03
N ASP A 658 9.21 -5.65 -7.51
CA ASP A 658 10.50 -6.31 -7.78
C ASP A 658 10.72 -6.55 -9.29
N ILE A 659 9.65 -6.52 -10.08
CA ILE A 659 9.67 -6.78 -11.52
C ILE A 659 9.81 -5.50 -12.35
N GLU A 660 9.49 -4.32 -11.83
CA GLU A 660 9.56 -3.06 -12.60
C GLU A 660 10.97 -2.80 -13.13
N GLU A 661 12.01 -3.21 -12.41
CA GLU A 661 13.41 -3.05 -12.83
C GLU A 661 13.88 -4.10 -13.85
N THR A 662 13.13 -5.20 -14.05
CA THR A 662 13.60 -6.38 -14.78
C THR A 662 12.74 -6.83 -15.97
N VAL A 663 11.56 -6.22 -16.18
CA VAL A 663 10.72 -6.48 -17.37
C VAL A 663 10.71 -5.27 -18.29
N GLY A 664 11.55 -5.34 -19.32
CA GLY A 664 11.41 -4.50 -20.51
C GLY A 664 10.26 -5.02 -21.38
N VAL A 665 9.19 -4.27 -21.52
CA VAL A 665 8.14 -4.55 -22.52
C VAL A 665 8.63 -4.00 -23.86
N TYR A 666 9.19 -4.85 -24.71
CA TYR A 666 9.42 -4.50 -26.10
C TYR A 666 8.06 -4.55 -26.82
N VAL A 667 7.54 -3.38 -27.16
CA VAL A 667 6.41 -3.26 -28.08
C VAL A 667 7.03 -3.24 -29.48
N PRO A 668 6.75 -4.23 -30.35
CA PRO A 668 7.24 -4.20 -31.73
C PRO A 668 6.68 -3.02 -32.52
#